data_AF-A0A194AEX9-F1
#
_entry.id   AF-A0A194AEX9-F1
#
_cell.length_a   1.000
_cell.length_b   1.000
_cell.length_c   1.000
_cell.angle_alpha   90.00
_cell.angle_beta   90.00
_cell.angle_gamma   90.00
#
_symmetry.space_group_name_H-M   'P 1'
#
loop_
_entity.id
_entity.type
_entity.pdbx_description
1 polymer ?
#
loop_
_entity_poly.entity_id
_entity_poly.type
_entity_poly.pdbx_seq_one_letter_code
_entity_poly.pdbx_strand_id
1 'polypeptide(L)'
;MTSRDINMYKNLIINLGMLFLLVIPCVCHGDSTYAATAQAEDLLLLIQNNHFTSTGISSNVGLNLGNNDPPTISGMGVDQDGTFRIGSQSKMFVGSAILLMVDKGYFSLTDTLGDLQKKYDVDLGVSELPDGAESITVEQLLNMSSQVPNYMGSTRSGSTSTLWDEWIAADYGSLSPEVTHTELAALGLSNYPEVASSPWEGTYSNTNAVILSLIGEAAYAAKTNTNATIADILNELVFTPAEMNATYLAMDSNATDIIGSEAGKEITEMDPTIPWASGAVVSTVEDQLKWIQILQTNTLSNGTSFLPEELFAARTDLANSTLISMGGIPLWYGYNVFTLDFTGSGVPLSLIGHGGSIAGYSSFSAWYQQLNLGLVVNVPSLTTIDKNGVYTITPCEILLMDLIRGMERLYRSDGSLNANLSGVSAGTYGGYTSFDSIITNATNSTSFLVEASGRTTSYLDLTLIDVIGNPIVTTIDPTLTYYTNSTGTAAVVLTSGVNGTVADNARAEAYGPETSVFSIQSGASLDLYGEVGAYGDAASAIVVQNQASLNTAEDSLAYMQGGNGSAISVESGADTVTIGGTAAVLGPSAALRVDNSTVTVTDTGKLAAVTTSRSMNATFHTVSEDTHAVYGAVLENNAVLDLYGTTQATAVYAWDGETITQGEYISDASDMPGVLAVGVSMQNSTANIYGLVSSTGYGVEMRDGSSNTLNINGGAVAGTLYSIKGGSGDDTVLLSNGGLLDGNIDLGGGNNSLTVSDGYLILDLDEGAGIANADTLEFSSTIWIDPGLSGVLGDANYTLASGVTTYAGSAVILNDMNPITFSLSHDGTDVRLYSSRDWTYYADNISNNDLGSTLDTMAAAAVQNTLSPTGTSLIAALDRSDTPAGAAAQLQPHTTNGLALALVRQTPDVHRALQHQYHIPTREERGWFAFGRLHGHFGHQNGNGEAADGYDIYGNGMALGGGRNFSPHLQFGLFLDYGTETQDFSSTGDMDDTILRMGPFMRWSSGTTTWSTAISVATHDVSSTRNVPWLNESNDADFNMRDAMVSTSLAHSFHVGNLELEPLVEGVFMILDSDSYKEDGGISALSVDSQQSKYLASTAGLQLSRTFHLGTATLTPRLGMAWWHQWLNRPDINAAFRSDPAYSFSTTGAKTDQDLLRLNADLDLEINSGLHFKVKYSRYNGASMYDNNVLALSFDFAF
;
A
#
# COMPACT_ATOMS: atom_id res chain seq x y z
N MET A 1 -28.30 42.14 -2.49
CA MET A 1 -28.08 42.39 -3.94
C MET A 1 -27.11 41.34 -4.44
N THR A 2 -27.41 40.79 -5.61
CA THR A 2 -27.10 39.44 -6.08
C THR A 2 -25.69 39.24 -6.65
N SER A 3 -25.20 38.01 -6.50
CA SER A 3 -23.96 37.39 -6.99
C SER A 3 -23.85 37.26 -8.52
N ARG A 4 -24.25 38.29 -9.28
CA ARG A 4 -24.34 38.20 -10.75
C ARG A 4 -23.30 38.99 -11.57
N ASP A 5 -22.35 39.68 -10.93
CA ASP A 5 -21.42 40.58 -11.66
C ASP A 5 -19.91 40.27 -11.49
N ILE A 6 -19.53 39.01 -11.24
CA ILE A 6 -18.09 38.60 -11.23
C ILE A 6 -17.74 37.51 -12.27
N ASN A 7 -18.73 36.84 -12.87
CA ASN A 7 -18.49 35.81 -13.90
C ASN A 7 -18.51 36.32 -15.36
N MET A 8 -18.70 37.62 -15.60
CA MET A 8 -18.74 38.17 -16.96
C MET A 8 -17.39 38.70 -17.49
N TYR A 9 -16.35 38.77 -16.65
CA TYR A 9 -15.00 39.23 -17.05
C TYR A 9 -13.93 38.13 -17.14
N LYS A 10 -14.23 36.88 -16.72
CA LYS A 10 -13.31 35.73 -16.89
C LYS A 10 -13.41 35.06 -18.28
N ASN A 11 -14.57 35.13 -18.95
CA ASN A 11 -14.78 34.51 -20.27
C ASN A 11 -14.42 35.39 -21.48
N LEU A 12 -13.97 36.64 -21.26
CA LEU A 12 -13.57 37.56 -22.33
C LEU A 12 -12.05 37.63 -22.54
N ILE A 13 -11.24 37.15 -21.59
CA ILE A 13 -9.77 37.09 -21.73
C ILE A 13 -9.30 35.69 -22.17
N ILE A 14 -10.08 34.64 -21.91
CA ILE A 14 -9.80 33.27 -22.37
C ILE A 14 -10.18 33.08 -23.86
N ASN A 15 -11.13 33.86 -24.39
CA ASN A 15 -11.56 33.80 -25.80
C ASN A 15 -10.78 34.73 -26.76
N LEU A 16 -9.73 35.42 -26.30
CA LEU A 16 -8.88 36.27 -27.14
C LEU A 16 -7.47 35.69 -27.39
N GLY A 17 -7.18 34.51 -26.83
CA GLY A 17 -5.99 33.69 -27.16
C GLY A 17 -6.22 32.63 -28.23
N MET A 18 -7.48 32.31 -28.57
CA MET A 18 -7.87 31.27 -29.55
C MET A 18 -8.12 31.79 -30.98
N LEU A 19 -7.52 32.92 -31.36
CA LEU A 19 -7.71 33.49 -32.70
C LEU A 19 -6.39 33.90 -33.36
N PHE A 20 -5.40 33.00 -33.39
CA PHE A 20 -4.21 33.15 -34.23
C PHE A 20 -3.59 31.81 -34.71
N LEU A 21 -4.44 30.82 -34.99
CA LEU A 21 -4.04 29.58 -35.67
C LEU A 21 -5.00 29.33 -36.82
N LEU A 22 -4.69 29.89 -37.99
CA LEU A 22 -5.20 29.48 -39.30
C LEU A 22 -4.53 30.30 -40.42
N VAL A 23 -3.30 29.95 -40.80
CA VAL A 23 -2.78 30.09 -42.18
C VAL A 23 -1.73 28.99 -42.44
N ILE A 24 -2.13 27.96 -43.19
CA ILE A 24 -1.31 26.95 -43.91
C ILE A 24 -0.96 27.63 -45.28
N PRO A 25 0.12 27.35 -46.08
CA PRO A 25 0.59 26.01 -46.42
C PRO A 25 2.06 25.78 -46.89
N CYS A 26 2.33 24.49 -47.16
CA CYS A 26 3.38 23.90 -48.00
C CYS A 26 4.74 23.60 -47.34
N VAL A 27 4.91 22.34 -46.93
CA VAL A 27 6.09 21.54 -47.33
C VAL A 27 5.61 20.13 -47.72
N CYS A 28 5.85 19.81 -48.99
CA CYS A 28 5.89 18.53 -49.70
C CYS A 28 5.21 17.28 -49.08
N HIS A 29 4.15 16.82 -49.76
CA HIS A 29 3.91 15.39 -49.94
C HIS A 29 5.19 14.75 -50.52
N GLY A 30 5.92 14.00 -49.70
CA GLY A 30 6.82 12.96 -50.17
C GLY A 30 6.00 11.68 -50.34
N ASP A 31 6.16 11.03 -51.48
CA ASP A 31 5.42 9.86 -51.89
C ASP A 31 5.30 8.80 -50.79
N SER A 32 4.06 8.43 -50.44
CA SER A 32 3.67 7.32 -49.55
C SER A 32 3.92 5.95 -50.19
N THR A 33 5.08 5.78 -50.82
CA THR A 33 5.48 4.54 -51.54
C THR A 33 6.89 4.09 -51.19
N TYR A 34 7.44 4.57 -50.06
CA TYR A 34 8.60 3.91 -49.44
C TYR A 34 8.17 2.60 -48.76
N ALA A 35 7.90 1.61 -49.62
CA ALA A 35 7.93 0.17 -49.41
C ALA A 35 7.14 -0.44 -48.24
N ALA A 36 5.83 -0.66 -48.45
CA ALA A 36 4.99 -1.55 -47.62
C ALA A 36 5.58 -2.97 -47.44
N THR A 37 6.46 -3.43 -48.34
CA THR A 37 7.17 -4.71 -48.23
C THR A 37 8.44 -4.67 -47.37
N ALA A 38 9.17 -3.55 -47.29
CA ALA A 38 10.31 -3.42 -46.38
C ALA A 38 9.85 -3.26 -44.93
N GLN A 39 8.72 -2.57 -44.72
CA GLN A 39 8.08 -2.47 -43.41
C GLN A 39 7.64 -3.83 -42.86
N ALA A 40 7.28 -4.80 -43.70
CA ALA A 40 6.79 -6.11 -43.26
C ALA A 40 7.87 -7.00 -42.64
N GLU A 41 9.04 -7.11 -43.29
CA GLU A 41 10.18 -7.87 -42.79
C GLU A 41 10.77 -7.20 -41.54
N ASP A 42 10.92 -5.86 -41.56
CA ASP A 42 11.39 -5.10 -40.40
C ASP A 42 10.42 -5.16 -39.21
N LEU A 43 9.10 -5.18 -39.48
CA LEU A 43 8.06 -5.34 -38.47
C LEU A 43 8.01 -6.76 -37.90
N LEU A 44 8.18 -7.78 -38.75
CA LEU A 44 8.30 -9.17 -38.30
C LEU A 44 9.58 -9.36 -37.47
N LEU A 45 10.70 -8.78 -37.88
CA LEU A 45 11.95 -8.79 -37.12
C LEU A 45 11.78 -8.02 -35.81
N LEU A 46 11.17 -6.85 -35.82
CA LEU A 46 10.83 -6.07 -34.62
C LEU A 46 10.00 -6.91 -33.64
N ILE A 47 9.00 -7.63 -34.15
CA ILE A 47 8.15 -8.55 -33.39
C ILE A 47 9.01 -9.68 -32.84
N GLN A 48 9.67 -10.46 -33.69
CA GLN A 48 10.51 -11.59 -33.28
C GLN A 48 11.57 -11.18 -32.25
N ASN A 49 12.22 -10.03 -32.45
CA ASN A 49 13.25 -9.50 -31.56
C ASN A 49 12.66 -8.90 -30.27
N ASN A 50 11.51 -8.20 -30.28
CA ASN A 50 10.84 -7.74 -29.04
C ASN A 50 10.31 -8.92 -28.21
N HIS A 51 9.85 -9.98 -28.87
CA HIS A 51 9.34 -11.18 -28.21
C HIS A 51 10.46 -12.09 -27.67
N PHE A 52 11.67 -12.06 -28.26
CA PHE A 52 12.83 -12.81 -27.77
C PHE A 52 13.34 -12.31 -26.41
N THR A 53 12.98 -11.08 -26.00
CA THR A 53 13.91 -10.26 -25.23
C THR A 53 13.39 -9.74 -23.91
N SER A 54 12.09 -9.53 -23.75
CA SER A 54 11.62 -9.00 -22.47
C SER A 54 11.65 -10.03 -21.34
N THR A 55 11.66 -11.34 -21.60
CA THR A 55 11.22 -12.28 -20.53
C THR A 55 11.57 -13.76 -20.72
N GLY A 56 12.07 -14.19 -21.89
CA GLY A 56 12.16 -15.63 -22.20
C GLY A 56 10.78 -16.30 -22.40
N ILE A 57 9.73 -15.51 -22.64
CA ILE A 57 8.35 -15.99 -22.78
C ILE A 57 8.15 -16.68 -24.12
N SER A 58 7.64 -17.92 -24.07
CA SER A 58 7.15 -18.59 -25.26
C SER A 58 5.94 -17.84 -25.82
N SER A 59 5.89 -17.56 -27.12
CA SER A 59 4.72 -16.90 -27.72
C SER A 59 4.51 -17.32 -29.17
N ASN A 60 3.25 -17.29 -29.60
CA ASN A 60 2.89 -17.37 -31.01
C ASN A 60 2.43 -15.99 -31.50
N VAL A 61 3.01 -15.55 -32.61
CA VAL A 61 2.68 -14.27 -33.24
C VAL A 61 2.40 -14.48 -34.71
N GLY A 62 1.33 -13.84 -35.17
CA GLY A 62 0.89 -13.88 -36.55
C GLY A 62 0.67 -12.49 -37.11
N LEU A 63 1.06 -12.30 -38.38
CA LEU A 63 0.87 -11.06 -39.13
C LEU A 63 0.13 -11.29 -40.44
N ASN A 64 -0.78 -10.38 -40.77
CA ASN A 64 -1.44 -10.29 -42.06
C ASN A 64 -1.33 -8.85 -42.59
N LEU A 65 -0.57 -8.66 -43.66
CA LEU A 65 -0.20 -7.34 -44.19
C LEU A 65 -1.25 -6.72 -45.13
N GLY A 66 -2.43 -7.34 -45.22
CA GLY A 66 -3.58 -6.80 -45.93
C GLY A 66 -3.29 -6.51 -47.39
N ASN A 67 -3.20 -7.54 -48.24
CA ASN A 67 -3.22 -7.43 -49.72
C ASN A 67 -3.42 -8.81 -50.41
N ASN A 68 -4.02 -9.78 -49.71
CA ASN A 68 -3.99 -11.22 -50.04
C ASN A 68 -2.59 -11.86 -50.00
N ASP A 69 -1.61 -11.22 -49.36
CA ASP A 69 -0.33 -11.85 -49.05
C ASP A 69 -0.55 -13.00 -48.03
N PRO A 70 0.21 -14.10 -48.12
CA PRO A 70 0.10 -15.18 -47.15
C PRO A 70 0.45 -14.67 -45.74
N PRO A 71 -0.29 -15.12 -44.71
CA PRO A 71 0.02 -14.75 -43.34
C PRO A 71 1.44 -15.20 -42.98
N THR A 72 2.16 -14.37 -42.23
CA THR A 72 3.45 -14.74 -41.67
C THR A 72 3.27 -15.12 -40.21
N ILE A 73 3.68 -16.34 -39.84
CA ILE A 73 3.50 -16.89 -38.49
C ILE A 73 4.90 -17.18 -37.92
N SER A 74 5.06 -16.88 -36.63
CA SER A 74 6.26 -17.16 -35.86
C SER A 74 5.83 -17.68 -34.49
N GLY A 75 6.43 -18.78 -34.05
CA GLY A 75 6.18 -19.41 -32.75
C GLY A 75 7.51 -19.66 -32.10
N MET A 76 7.74 -18.93 -31.03
CA MET A 76 8.98 -18.91 -30.26
C MET A 76 8.72 -19.71 -29.00
N GLY A 77 9.38 -20.87 -28.83
CA GLY A 77 9.21 -21.70 -27.63
C GLY A 77 7.82 -22.38 -27.48
N VAL A 78 6.93 -22.22 -28.46
CA VAL A 78 5.60 -22.83 -28.55
C VAL A 78 5.32 -23.29 -29.97
N ASP A 79 4.41 -24.25 -30.11
CA ASP A 79 3.98 -24.79 -31.39
C ASP A 79 3.14 -23.75 -32.17
N GLN A 80 3.60 -23.38 -33.36
CA GLN A 80 2.97 -22.39 -34.25
C GLN A 80 1.57 -22.80 -34.70
N ASP A 81 1.35 -24.11 -34.82
CA ASP A 81 0.08 -24.69 -35.24
C ASP A 81 -0.78 -25.13 -34.03
N GLY A 82 -0.26 -24.94 -32.81
CA GLY A 82 -0.88 -25.38 -31.58
C GLY A 82 -2.14 -24.62 -31.22
N THR A 83 -3.12 -25.34 -30.67
CA THR A 83 -4.35 -24.78 -30.10
C THR A 83 -4.07 -24.00 -28.81
N PHE A 84 -4.79 -22.88 -28.63
CA PHE A 84 -4.61 -21.91 -27.55
C PHE A 84 -5.96 -21.41 -27.04
N ARG A 85 -6.11 -21.21 -25.72
CA ARG A 85 -7.32 -20.58 -25.15
C ARG A 85 -7.25 -19.06 -25.33
N ILE A 86 -8.11 -18.51 -26.19
CA ILE A 86 -8.05 -17.09 -26.57
C ILE A 86 -8.87 -16.17 -25.65
N GLY A 87 -9.32 -16.69 -24.50
CA GLY A 87 -10.05 -15.95 -23.48
C GLY A 87 -11.19 -15.11 -24.06
N SER A 88 -11.28 -13.87 -23.59
CA SER A 88 -12.36 -12.93 -23.93
C SER A 88 -12.54 -12.60 -25.42
N GLN A 89 -11.61 -12.97 -26.30
CA GLN A 89 -11.82 -12.89 -27.75
C GLN A 89 -13.04 -13.69 -28.22
N SER A 90 -13.46 -14.68 -27.44
CA SER A 90 -14.71 -15.44 -27.59
C SER A 90 -15.92 -14.56 -27.92
N LYS A 91 -16.01 -13.38 -27.30
CA LYS A 91 -17.13 -12.44 -27.47
C LYS A 91 -17.26 -11.90 -28.89
N MET A 92 -16.15 -11.75 -29.62
CA MET A 92 -16.18 -11.30 -31.02
C MET A 92 -16.98 -12.27 -31.90
N PHE A 93 -16.84 -13.58 -31.65
CA PHE A 93 -17.51 -14.62 -32.40
C PHE A 93 -18.98 -14.71 -31.99
N VAL A 94 -19.28 -14.64 -30.68
CA VAL A 94 -20.66 -14.57 -30.17
C VAL A 94 -21.40 -13.38 -30.75
N GLY A 95 -20.82 -12.18 -30.70
CA GLY A 95 -21.45 -10.97 -31.25
C GLY A 95 -21.71 -11.10 -32.75
N SER A 96 -20.81 -11.75 -33.49
CA SER A 96 -20.98 -11.99 -34.94
C SER A 96 -22.13 -12.93 -35.23
N ALA A 97 -22.28 -14.03 -34.48
CA ALA A 97 -23.41 -14.93 -34.61
C ALA A 97 -24.74 -14.22 -34.33
N ILE A 98 -24.79 -13.38 -33.28
CA ILE A 98 -25.97 -12.57 -32.95
C ILE A 98 -26.30 -11.57 -34.07
N LEU A 99 -25.32 -10.85 -34.61
CA LEU A 99 -25.54 -9.93 -35.73
C LEU A 99 -26.04 -10.64 -37.00
N LEU A 100 -25.54 -11.85 -37.29
CA LEU A 100 -26.04 -12.69 -38.38
C LEU A 100 -27.48 -13.15 -38.15
N MET A 101 -27.88 -13.40 -36.90
CA MET A 101 -29.28 -13.70 -36.57
C MET A 101 -30.18 -12.46 -36.70
N VAL A 102 -29.66 -11.27 -36.43
CA VAL A 102 -30.35 -10.00 -36.70
C VAL A 102 -30.61 -9.83 -38.20
N ASP A 103 -29.59 -10.05 -39.04
CA ASP A 103 -29.73 -10.03 -40.50
C ASP A 103 -30.77 -11.04 -41.00
N LYS A 104 -30.76 -12.27 -40.45
CA LYS A 104 -31.76 -13.31 -40.76
C LYS A 104 -33.17 -13.00 -40.24
N GLY A 105 -33.38 -11.89 -39.53
CA GLY A 105 -34.67 -11.47 -38.99
C GLY A 105 -35.17 -12.35 -37.84
N TYR A 106 -34.26 -12.95 -37.07
CA TYR A 106 -34.64 -13.72 -35.89
C TYR A 106 -35.09 -12.75 -34.79
N PHE A 107 -34.34 -11.69 -34.56
CA PHE A 107 -34.70 -10.56 -33.68
C PHE A 107 -34.03 -9.29 -34.20
N SER A 108 -34.32 -8.14 -33.60
CA SER A 108 -33.71 -6.85 -33.96
C SER A 108 -32.75 -6.35 -32.89
N LEU A 109 -31.86 -5.41 -33.24
CA LEU A 109 -30.96 -4.73 -32.28
C LEU A 109 -31.74 -3.98 -31.17
N THR A 110 -32.95 -3.53 -31.48
CA THR A 110 -33.84 -2.80 -30.58
C THR A 110 -34.82 -3.68 -29.82
N ASP A 111 -34.85 -5.00 -30.09
CA ASP A 111 -35.67 -5.92 -29.31
C ASP A 111 -35.15 -5.95 -27.87
N THR A 112 -36.07 -5.91 -26.91
CA THR A 112 -35.72 -5.84 -25.48
C THR A 112 -35.59 -7.23 -24.86
N LEU A 113 -34.80 -7.35 -23.80
CA LEU A 113 -34.59 -8.59 -23.05
C LEU A 113 -35.91 -9.18 -22.57
N GLY A 114 -36.84 -8.34 -22.08
CA GLY A 114 -38.16 -8.78 -21.63
C GLY A 114 -39.05 -9.29 -22.77
N ASP A 115 -38.97 -8.69 -23.95
CA ASP A 115 -39.71 -9.17 -25.13
C ASP A 115 -39.15 -10.49 -25.64
N LEU A 116 -37.82 -10.63 -25.68
CA LEU A 116 -37.15 -11.84 -26.17
C LEU A 116 -37.34 -13.02 -25.22
N GLN A 117 -37.27 -12.80 -23.91
CA GLN A 117 -37.54 -13.83 -22.90
C GLN A 117 -38.94 -14.43 -23.10
N LYS A 118 -39.96 -13.58 -23.32
CA LYS A 118 -41.34 -14.03 -23.57
C LYS A 118 -41.54 -14.65 -24.94
N LYS A 119 -40.90 -14.10 -25.97
CA LYS A 119 -41.06 -14.53 -27.37
C LYS A 119 -40.45 -15.91 -27.62
N TYR A 120 -39.34 -16.21 -26.95
CA TYR A 120 -38.57 -17.44 -27.16
C TYR A 120 -38.54 -18.39 -25.96
N ASP A 121 -39.22 -18.05 -24.86
CA ASP A 121 -39.25 -18.85 -23.63
C ASP A 121 -37.84 -19.11 -23.07
N VAL A 122 -37.03 -18.04 -23.00
CA VAL A 122 -35.62 -18.12 -22.60
C VAL A 122 -35.51 -18.26 -21.08
N ASP A 123 -34.85 -19.33 -20.61
CA ASP A 123 -34.46 -19.46 -19.22
C ASP A 123 -33.19 -18.65 -18.94
N LEU A 124 -33.31 -17.60 -18.12
CA LEU A 124 -32.21 -16.75 -17.68
C LEU A 124 -31.83 -17.00 -16.20
N GLY A 125 -32.34 -18.10 -15.61
CA GLY A 125 -32.12 -18.48 -14.21
C GLY A 125 -32.82 -17.59 -13.18
N VAL A 126 -33.62 -16.60 -13.61
CA VAL A 126 -34.46 -15.75 -12.76
C VAL A 126 -35.93 -15.92 -13.13
N SER A 127 -36.80 -16.00 -12.11
CA SER A 127 -38.25 -16.21 -12.33
C SER A 127 -38.94 -15.00 -12.96
N GLU A 128 -38.47 -13.81 -12.64
CA GLU A 128 -38.88 -12.54 -13.24
C GLU A 128 -37.61 -11.67 -13.41
N LEU A 129 -37.54 -10.89 -14.48
CA LEU A 129 -36.42 -9.95 -14.65
C LEU A 129 -36.50 -8.84 -13.60
N PRO A 130 -35.36 -8.38 -13.04
CA PRO A 130 -35.31 -7.22 -12.16
C PRO A 130 -35.91 -5.98 -12.82
N ASP A 131 -36.49 -5.09 -12.01
CA ASP A 131 -37.09 -3.84 -12.49
C ASP A 131 -36.08 -3.03 -13.34
N GLY A 132 -36.47 -2.71 -14.57
CA GLY A 132 -35.66 -1.97 -15.54
C GLY A 132 -34.83 -2.88 -16.46
N ALA A 133 -34.48 -4.10 -16.05
CA ALA A 133 -33.71 -5.02 -16.88
C ALA A 133 -34.50 -5.52 -18.09
N GLU A 134 -35.83 -5.51 -18.03
CA GLU A 134 -36.71 -5.88 -19.15
C GLU A 134 -36.57 -4.94 -20.35
N SER A 135 -36.07 -3.72 -20.13
CA SER A 135 -35.88 -2.69 -21.17
C SER A 135 -34.52 -2.75 -21.87
N ILE A 136 -33.59 -3.58 -21.39
CA ILE A 136 -32.25 -3.74 -21.97
C ILE A 136 -32.39 -4.27 -23.40
N THR A 137 -31.81 -3.58 -24.38
CA THR A 137 -31.84 -4.01 -25.78
C THR A 137 -30.70 -4.96 -26.13
N VAL A 138 -30.84 -5.72 -27.22
CA VAL A 138 -29.75 -6.52 -27.80
C VAL A 138 -28.52 -5.66 -28.09
N GLU A 139 -28.71 -4.45 -28.60
CA GLU A 139 -27.64 -3.48 -28.82
C GLU A 139 -26.91 -3.09 -27.52
N GLN A 140 -27.63 -2.86 -26.42
CA GLN A 140 -27.01 -2.51 -25.13
C GLN A 140 -26.18 -3.67 -24.56
N LEU A 141 -26.60 -4.93 -24.76
CA LEU A 141 -25.80 -6.10 -24.39
C LEU A 141 -24.51 -6.18 -25.22
N LEU A 142 -24.63 -6.00 -26.54
CA LEU A 142 -23.54 -6.01 -27.51
C LEU A 142 -22.52 -4.86 -27.30
N ASN A 143 -22.96 -3.72 -26.76
CA ASN A 143 -22.14 -2.52 -26.54
C ASN A 143 -21.66 -2.36 -25.09
N MET A 144 -21.83 -3.37 -24.22
CA MET A 144 -21.48 -3.31 -22.79
C MET A 144 -22.13 -2.14 -22.02
N SER A 145 -23.28 -1.66 -22.49
CA SER A 145 -24.02 -0.54 -21.90
C SER A 145 -25.30 -0.99 -21.18
N SER A 146 -25.41 -2.29 -20.89
CA SER A 146 -26.57 -2.90 -20.21
C SER A 146 -26.62 -2.59 -18.72
N GLN A 147 -25.49 -2.22 -18.09
CA GLN A 147 -25.28 -2.14 -16.63
C GLN A 147 -25.44 -3.46 -15.87
N VAL A 148 -25.59 -4.60 -16.55
CA VAL A 148 -25.66 -5.90 -15.87
C VAL A 148 -24.28 -6.22 -15.29
N PRO A 149 -24.13 -6.38 -13.95
CA PRO A 149 -22.85 -6.70 -13.35
C PRO A 149 -22.21 -7.99 -13.88
N ASN A 150 -20.89 -8.08 -13.78
CA ASN A 150 -20.13 -9.25 -14.18
C ASN A 150 -20.35 -10.40 -13.17
N TYR A 151 -20.78 -11.58 -13.64
CA TYR A 151 -21.06 -12.74 -12.80
C TYR A 151 -19.85 -13.20 -11.97
N MET A 152 -18.62 -12.89 -12.40
CA MET A 152 -17.41 -13.31 -11.70
C MET A 152 -17.25 -12.67 -10.32
N GLY A 153 -17.74 -11.42 -10.16
CA GLY A 153 -17.74 -10.71 -8.88
C GLY A 153 -18.98 -10.99 -8.03
N SER A 154 -19.88 -11.85 -8.48
CA SER A 154 -21.10 -12.21 -7.73
C SER A 154 -20.86 -13.42 -6.84
N THR A 155 -21.54 -13.47 -5.70
CA THR A 155 -21.52 -14.61 -4.77
C THR A 155 -22.71 -15.53 -5.02
N ARG A 156 -22.45 -16.83 -5.17
CA ARG A 156 -23.49 -17.86 -5.32
C ARG A 156 -24.24 -18.10 -4.02
N SER A 157 -25.47 -18.61 -4.13
CA SER A 157 -26.29 -18.95 -2.96
C SER A 157 -25.60 -20.01 -2.09
N GLY A 158 -25.33 -19.66 -0.83
CA GLY A 158 -24.67 -20.54 0.13
C GLY A 158 -23.14 -20.45 0.17
N SER A 159 -22.54 -19.56 -0.65
CA SER A 159 -21.12 -19.21 -0.60
C SER A 159 -20.89 -17.91 0.17
N THR A 160 -19.66 -17.74 0.69
CA THR A 160 -19.17 -16.49 1.30
C THR A 160 -18.14 -15.77 0.43
N SER A 161 -17.75 -16.35 -0.70
CA SER A 161 -16.72 -15.82 -1.60
C SER A 161 -17.33 -15.48 -2.97
N THR A 162 -16.60 -14.78 -3.84
CA THR A 162 -17.06 -14.55 -5.21
C THR A 162 -16.90 -15.82 -6.05
N LEU A 163 -17.62 -15.91 -7.17
CA LEU A 163 -17.44 -17.03 -8.10
C LEU A 163 -16.00 -17.13 -8.65
N TRP A 164 -15.32 -16.00 -8.80
CA TRP A 164 -13.90 -15.97 -9.14
C TRP A 164 -13.03 -16.67 -8.09
N ASP A 165 -13.21 -16.33 -6.82
CA ASP A 165 -12.43 -16.90 -5.71
C ASP A 165 -12.69 -18.40 -5.55
N GLU A 166 -13.95 -18.83 -5.72
CA GLU A 166 -14.30 -20.26 -5.71
C GLU A 166 -13.61 -21.03 -6.83
N TRP A 167 -13.54 -20.45 -8.04
CA TRP A 167 -12.91 -21.09 -9.19
C TRP A 167 -11.39 -21.18 -9.07
N ILE A 168 -10.74 -20.14 -8.54
CA ILE A 168 -9.33 -20.17 -8.18
C ILE A 168 -9.05 -21.24 -7.13
N ALA A 169 -9.86 -21.31 -6.08
CA ALA A 169 -9.70 -22.30 -5.01
C ALA A 169 -9.87 -23.75 -5.50
N ALA A 170 -10.56 -23.94 -6.62
CA ALA A 170 -10.72 -25.23 -7.30
C ALA A 170 -9.65 -25.49 -8.38
N ASP A 171 -8.57 -24.71 -8.42
CA ASP A 171 -7.53 -24.77 -9.45
C ASP A 171 -8.10 -24.71 -10.88
N TYR A 172 -9.10 -23.84 -11.08
CA TYR A 172 -9.83 -23.66 -12.34
C TYR A 172 -10.57 -24.91 -12.85
N GLY A 173 -10.73 -25.90 -11.98
CA GLY A 173 -11.55 -27.09 -12.22
C GLY A 173 -13.04 -26.89 -11.94
N SER A 174 -13.79 -27.98 -12.00
CA SER A 174 -15.23 -27.97 -11.77
C SER A 174 -15.61 -27.70 -10.32
N LEU A 175 -16.61 -26.85 -10.12
CA LEU A 175 -17.15 -26.51 -8.80
C LEU A 175 -18.23 -27.50 -8.34
N SER A 176 -18.38 -27.62 -7.02
CA SER A 176 -19.46 -28.39 -6.39
C SER A 176 -20.26 -27.51 -5.43
N PRO A 177 -21.58 -27.32 -5.64
CA PRO A 177 -22.40 -27.83 -6.74
C PRO A 177 -21.98 -27.29 -8.13
N GLU A 178 -22.28 -28.05 -9.18
CA GLU A 178 -21.98 -27.67 -10.58
C GLU A 178 -22.65 -26.33 -10.94
N VAL A 179 -21.95 -25.50 -11.69
CA VAL A 179 -22.43 -24.19 -12.17
C VAL A 179 -23.14 -24.40 -13.50
N THR A 180 -24.28 -23.74 -13.74
CA THR A 180 -24.95 -23.78 -15.06
C THR A 180 -24.83 -22.44 -15.78
N HIS A 181 -24.95 -22.44 -17.13
CA HIS A 181 -24.96 -21.20 -17.90
C HIS A 181 -26.13 -20.28 -17.54
N THR A 182 -27.28 -20.85 -17.16
CA THR A 182 -28.43 -20.08 -16.66
C THR A 182 -28.16 -19.45 -15.30
N GLU A 183 -27.39 -20.12 -14.44
CA GLU A 183 -26.94 -19.56 -13.17
C GLU A 183 -25.96 -18.39 -13.38
N LEU A 184 -25.05 -18.47 -14.36
CA LEU A 184 -24.16 -17.35 -14.70
C LEU A 184 -24.95 -16.10 -15.12
N ALA A 185 -26.01 -16.26 -15.91
CA ALA A 185 -26.91 -15.16 -16.26
C ALA A 185 -27.63 -14.61 -15.01
N ALA A 186 -28.14 -15.49 -14.15
CA ALA A 186 -28.84 -15.12 -12.93
C ALA A 186 -27.95 -14.37 -11.94
N LEU A 187 -26.67 -14.73 -11.81
CA LEU A 187 -25.71 -14.08 -10.91
C LEU A 187 -25.47 -12.61 -11.28
N GLY A 188 -25.44 -12.27 -12.56
CA GLY A 188 -25.36 -10.88 -12.99
C GLY A 188 -26.70 -10.16 -12.85
N LEU A 189 -27.81 -10.78 -13.27
CA LEU A 189 -29.14 -10.18 -13.21
C LEU A 189 -29.62 -9.92 -11.77
N SER A 190 -29.32 -10.81 -10.82
CA SER A 190 -29.75 -10.67 -9.43
C SER A 190 -29.14 -9.44 -8.73
N ASN A 191 -28.02 -8.93 -9.25
CA ASN A 191 -27.32 -7.75 -8.73
C ASN A 191 -27.56 -6.50 -9.59
N TYR A 192 -28.55 -6.53 -10.49
CA TYR A 192 -28.89 -5.39 -11.35
C TYR A 192 -29.30 -4.16 -10.50
N PRO A 193 -28.75 -2.95 -10.76
CA PRO A 193 -28.96 -1.79 -9.90
C PRO A 193 -30.40 -1.27 -9.95
N GLU A 194 -30.96 -0.93 -8.77
CA GLU A 194 -32.32 -0.35 -8.65
C GLU A 194 -32.47 1.05 -9.28
N VAL A 195 -31.36 1.79 -9.44
CA VAL A 195 -31.34 3.13 -10.03
C VAL A 195 -30.27 3.18 -11.13
N ALA A 196 -30.71 3.38 -12.37
CA ALA A 196 -29.79 3.62 -13.48
C ALA A 196 -28.98 4.90 -13.22
N SER A 197 -27.65 4.78 -13.21
CA SER A 197 -26.76 5.92 -13.03
C SER A 197 -26.56 6.66 -14.36
N SER A 198 -26.48 7.99 -14.32
CA SER A 198 -26.17 8.86 -15.46
C SER A 198 -24.90 9.66 -15.13
N PRO A 199 -23.99 9.95 -16.08
CA PRO A 199 -24.02 9.66 -17.52
C PRO A 199 -23.31 8.33 -17.84
N TRP A 200 -23.81 7.63 -18.85
CA TRP A 200 -23.44 6.26 -19.20
C TRP A 200 -21.94 6.08 -19.49
N GLU A 201 -21.25 5.40 -18.58
CA GLU A 201 -19.96 4.76 -18.80
C GLU A 201 -20.21 3.26 -18.59
N GLY A 202 -20.13 2.46 -19.65
CA GLY A 202 -20.45 1.03 -19.55
C GLY A 202 -19.42 0.31 -18.68
N THR A 203 -19.83 -0.76 -18.01
CA THR A 203 -18.93 -1.62 -17.23
C THR A 203 -18.74 -2.95 -17.95
N TYR A 204 -17.49 -3.38 -18.11
CA TYR A 204 -17.18 -4.66 -18.75
C TYR A 204 -17.87 -5.82 -18.01
N SER A 205 -18.69 -6.59 -18.73
CA SER A 205 -19.51 -7.65 -18.12
C SER A 205 -19.52 -8.92 -18.97
N ASN A 206 -18.93 -9.99 -18.42
CA ASN A 206 -19.01 -11.32 -19.04
C ASN A 206 -20.47 -11.83 -19.13
N THR A 207 -21.34 -11.36 -18.23
CA THR A 207 -22.77 -11.71 -18.20
C THR A 207 -23.49 -11.36 -19.49
N ASN A 208 -23.13 -10.26 -20.16
CA ASN A 208 -23.76 -9.88 -21.41
C ASN A 208 -23.59 -10.94 -22.50
N ALA A 209 -22.40 -11.53 -22.60
CA ALA A 209 -22.12 -12.59 -23.57
C ALA A 209 -22.94 -13.86 -23.25
N VAL A 210 -23.06 -14.21 -21.97
CA VAL A 210 -23.88 -15.35 -21.52
C VAL A 210 -25.36 -15.15 -21.89
N ILE A 211 -25.93 -13.99 -21.58
CA ILE A 211 -27.33 -13.66 -21.90
C ILE A 211 -27.56 -13.70 -23.42
N LEU A 212 -26.68 -13.09 -24.20
CA LEU A 212 -26.76 -13.11 -25.67
C LEU A 212 -26.75 -14.54 -26.22
N SER A 213 -25.89 -15.41 -25.68
CA SER A 213 -25.81 -16.82 -26.10
C SER A 213 -27.06 -17.61 -25.78
N LEU A 214 -27.65 -17.46 -24.58
CA LEU A 214 -28.93 -18.12 -24.21
C LEU A 214 -30.10 -17.66 -25.10
N ILE A 215 -30.17 -16.35 -25.39
CA ILE A 215 -31.15 -15.80 -26.34
C ILE A 215 -30.91 -16.36 -27.76
N GLY A 216 -29.66 -16.44 -28.18
CA GLY A 216 -29.24 -16.96 -29.47
C GLY A 216 -29.66 -18.42 -29.68
N GLU A 217 -29.38 -19.29 -28.70
CA GLU A 217 -29.81 -20.70 -28.72
C GLU A 217 -31.33 -20.83 -28.84
N ALA A 218 -32.08 -20.12 -27.99
CA ALA A 218 -33.54 -20.19 -27.98
C ALA A 218 -34.16 -19.64 -29.29
N ALA A 219 -33.66 -18.50 -29.78
CA ALA A 219 -34.12 -17.92 -31.04
C ALA A 219 -33.78 -18.81 -32.23
N TYR A 220 -32.59 -19.42 -32.26
CA TYR A 220 -32.19 -20.36 -33.29
C TYR A 220 -33.11 -21.58 -33.29
N ALA A 221 -33.34 -22.19 -32.11
CA ALA A 221 -34.23 -23.33 -31.97
C ALA A 221 -35.66 -23.02 -32.44
N ALA A 222 -36.20 -21.86 -32.08
CA ALA A 222 -37.53 -21.43 -32.49
C ALA A 222 -37.65 -21.18 -34.01
N LYS A 223 -36.56 -20.78 -34.67
CA LYS A 223 -36.55 -20.42 -36.10
C LYS A 223 -36.19 -21.59 -37.01
N THR A 224 -35.34 -22.51 -36.56
CA THR A 224 -34.83 -23.63 -37.36
C THR A 224 -35.44 -24.98 -36.97
N ASN A 225 -36.16 -25.05 -35.83
CA ASN A 225 -36.60 -26.29 -35.20
C ASN A 225 -35.45 -27.26 -34.86
N THR A 226 -34.25 -26.74 -34.64
CA THR A 226 -33.06 -27.50 -34.25
C THR A 226 -32.59 -27.04 -32.89
N ASN A 227 -32.44 -27.97 -31.94
CA ASN A 227 -31.91 -27.66 -30.61
C ASN A 227 -30.37 -27.60 -30.67
N ALA A 228 -29.85 -26.59 -31.36
CA ALA A 228 -28.42 -26.34 -31.53
C ALA A 228 -27.87 -25.58 -30.32
N THR A 229 -26.73 -26.02 -29.81
CA THR A 229 -25.99 -25.28 -28.78
C THR A 229 -25.31 -24.06 -29.37
N ILE A 230 -24.84 -23.13 -28.54
CA ILE A 230 -24.09 -21.97 -29.00
C ILE A 230 -22.78 -22.40 -29.69
N ALA A 231 -22.19 -23.53 -29.28
CA ALA A 231 -21.02 -24.10 -29.95
C ALA A 231 -21.37 -24.51 -31.40
N ASP A 232 -22.51 -25.19 -31.60
CA ASP A 232 -23.00 -25.56 -32.94
C ASP A 232 -23.28 -24.32 -33.79
N ILE A 233 -23.92 -23.31 -33.21
CA ILE A 233 -24.27 -22.05 -33.86
C ILE A 233 -23.03 -21.27 -34.28
N LEU A 234 -22.03 -21.15 -33.40
CA LEU A 234 -20.75 -20.49 -33.72
C LEU A 234 -20.04 -21.23 -34.84
N ASN A 235 -20.02 -22.57 -34.79
CA ASN A 235 -19.42 -23.37 -35.85
C ASN A 235 -20.12 -23.19 -37.20
N GLU A 236 -21.45 -23.23 -37.23
CA GLU A 236 -22.25 -23.12 -38.45
C GLU A 236 -22.21 -21.70 -39.05
N LEU A 237 -22.42 -20.68 -38.23
CA LEU A 237 -22.60 -19.30 -38.69
C LEU A 237 -21.29 -18.52 -38.83
N VAL A 238 -20.25 -18.90 -38.08
CA VAL A 238 -19.01 -18.11 -37.97
C VAL A 238 -17.78 -18.91 -38.38
N PHE A 239 -17.41 -19.97 -37.66
CA PHE A 239 -16.12 -20.65 -37.88
C PHE A 239 -16.02 -21.36 -39.23
N THR A 240 -17.04 -22.12 -39.62
CA THR A 240 -17.05 -22.84 -40.92
C THR A 240 -17.06 -21.87 -42.11
N PRO A 241 -17.94 -20.83 -42.16
CA PRO A 241 -17.88 -19.83 -43.23
C PRO A 241 -16.57 -19.04 -43.28
N ALA A 242 -15.92 -18.81 -42.13
CA ALA A 242 -14.63 -18.14 -42.02
C ALA A 242 -13.41 -19.04 -42.30
N GLU A 243 -13.62 -20.33 -42.59
CA GLU A 243 -12.57 -21.33 -42.79
C GLU A 243 -11.61 -21.48 -41.58
N MET A 244 -12.14 -21.24 -40.38
CA MET A 244 -11.44 -21.39 -39.09
C MET A 244 -11.59 -22.84 -38.59
N ASN A 245 -10.93 -23.78 -39.24
CA ASN A 245 -11.17 -25.22 -39.06
C ASN A 245 -10.62 -25.80 -37.75
N ALA A 246 -9.71 -25.12 -37.07
CA ALA A 246 -9.14 -25.53 -35.79
C ALA A 246 -9.76 -24.77 -34.60
N THR A 247 -10.71 -23.88 -34.87
CA THR A 247 -11.35 -23.03 -33.85
C THR A 247 -12.66 -23.64 -33.38
N TYR A 248 -12.85 -23.72 -32.06
CA TYR A 248 -14.06 -24.27 -31.45
C TYR A 248 -14.33 -23.65 -30.07
N LEU A 249 -15.58 -23.72 -29.61
CA LEU A 249 -15.91 -23.42 -28.21
C LEU A 249 -15.64 -24.67 -27.36
N ALA A 250 -14.77 -24.59 -26.36
CA ALA A 250 -14.47 -25.72 -25.50
C ALA A 250 -15.70 -26.12 -24.67
N MET A 251 -15.98 -27.43 -24.63
CA MET A 251 -17.12 -28.03 -23.92
C MET A 251 -16.70 -29.02 -22.82
N ASP A 252 -15.40 -29.30 -22.74
CA ASP A 252 -14.78 -30.14 -21.72
C ASP A 252 -13.44 -29.53 -21.28
N SER A 253 -12.87 -30.08 -20.21
CA SER A 253 -11.63 -29.60 -19.61
C SER A 253 -10.37 -30.09 -20.31
N ASN A 254 -10.47 -30.59 -21.55
CA ASN A 254 -9.32 -31.14 -22.25
C ASN A 254 -8.21 -30.09 -22.44
N ALA A 255 -6.97 -30.54 -22.30
CA ALA A 255 -5.79 -29.75 -22.57
C ALA A 255 -5.74 -29.24 -24.03
N THR A 256 -5.22 -28.03 -24.22
CA THR A 256 -4.81 -27.50 -25.52
C THR A 256 -3.35 -27.86 -25.83
N ASP A 257 -2.90 -27.68 -27.08
CA ASP A 257 -1.53 -28.05 -27.47
C ASP A 257 -0.48 -27.13 -26.81
N ILE A 258 -0.85 -25.89 -26.52
CA ILE A 258 0.01 -24.93 -25.81
C ILE A 258 -0.31 -25.00 -24.32
N ILE A 259 0.73 -25.18 -23.50
CA ILE A 259 0.64 -25.28 -22.03
C ILE A 259 0.35 -23.89 -21.44
N GLY A 260 -0.68 -23.82 -20.61
CA GLY A 260 -1.05 -22.62 -19.86
C GLY A 260 -0.68 -22.75 -18.40
N SER A 261 -0.16 -21.69 -17.79
CA SER A 261 0.21 -21.71 -16.37
C SER A 261 -0.22 -20.45 -15.62
N GLU A 262 -0.80 -20.67 -14.45
CA GLU A 262 -1.34 -19.67 -13.53
C GLU A 262 -1.04 -20.15 -12.12
N ALA A 263 -0.82 -19.28 -11.15
CA ALA A 263 -0.43 -19.80 -9.83
C ALA A 263 1.03 -20.33 -9.73
N GLY A 264 1.72 -20.57 -10.86
CA GLY A 264 2.86 -21.49 -10.94
C GLY A 264 2.42 -22.95 -11.12
N LYS A 265 1.12 -23.17 -11.25
CA LYS A 265 0.49 -24.44 -11.58
C LYS A 265 0.24 -24.49 -13.09
N GLU A 266 0.47 -25.65 -13.67
CA GLU A 266 -0.04 -25.93 -15.01
C GLU A 266 -1.56 -26.05 -14.93
N ILE A 267 -2.26 -25.24 -15.72
CA ILE A 267 -3.74 -25.21 -15.80
C ILE A 267 -4.21 -25.33 -17.23
N THR A 268 -3.47 -26.12 -18.01
CA THR A 268 -3.78 -26.43 -19.41
C THR A 268 -5.17 -27.07 -19.54
N GLU A 269 -5.49 -27.95 -18.58
CA GLU A 269 -6.84 -28.46 -18.34
C GLU A 269 -7.63 -27.43 -17.50
N MET A 270 -8.77 -26.98 -18.00
CA MET A 270 -9.59 -25.96 -17.35
C MET A 270 -11.07 -26.23 -17.62
N ASP A 271 -11.92 -26.17 -16.60
CA ASP A 271 -13.37 -26.28 -16.79
C ASP A 271 -13.89 -25.09 -17.60
N PRO A 272 -14.46 -25.30 -18.81
CA PRO A 272 -14.91 -24.22 -19.66
C PRO A 272 -16.28 -23.66 -19.24
N THR A 273 -16.96 -24.23 -18.25
CA THR A 273 -18.34 -23.87 -17.89
C THR A 273 -18.47 -22.44 -17.38
N ILE A 274 -17.54 -22.00 -16.54
CA ILE A 274 -17.52 -20.62 -16.02
C ILE A 274 -17.19 -19.63 -17.15
N PRO A 275 -16.07 -19.75 -17.90
CA PRO A 275 -15.77 -18.81 -18.99
C PRO A 275 -16.75 -18.90 -20.16
N TRP A 276 -17.18 -20.10 -20.56
CA TRP A 276 -18.12 -20.45 -21.63
C TRP A 276 -18.11 -19.48 -22.82
N ALA A 277 -19.27 -18.94 -23.23
CA ALA A 277 -19.40 -18.01 -24.35
C ALA A 277 -18.63 -16.69 -24.15
N SER A 278 -18.26 -16.36 -22.91
CA SER A 278 -17.50 -15.16 -22.60
C SER A 278 -15.99 -15.35 -22.73
N GLY A 279 -15.47 -16.58 -22.75
CA GLY A 279 -14.02 -16.81 -22.66
C GLY A 279 -13.45 -18.16 -23.12
N ALA A 280 -14.27 -19.16 -23.45
CA ALA A 280 -13.83 -20.55 -23.63
C ALA A 280 -13.52 -20.97 -25.08
N VAL A 281 -13.44 -20.03 -26.04
CA VAL A 281 -13.01 -20.37 -27.40
C VAL A 281 -11.54 -20.77 -27.39
N VAL A 282 -11.24 -21.84 -28.12
CA VAL A 282 -9.91 -22.32 -28.43
C VAL A 282 -9.66 -22.09 -29.92
N SER A 283 -8.48 -21.58 -30.27
CA SER A 283 -8.12 -21.26 -31.66
C SER A 283 -6.63 -21.45 -31.91
N THR A 284 -6.20 -21.26 -33.15
CA THR A 284 -4.80 -21.19 -33.56
C THR A 284 -4.50 -19.80 -34.11
N VAL A 285 -3.22 -19.42 -34.17
CA VAL A 285 -2.82 -18.12 -34.74
C VAL A 285 -3.27 -17.97 -36.19
N GLU A 286 -3.22 -19.04 -36.98
CA GLU A 286 -3.68 -19.02 -38.37
C GLU A 286 -5.18 -18.69 -38.47
N ASP A 287 -6.01 -19.34 -37.67
CA ASP A 287 -7.46 -19.11 -37.69
C ASP A 287 -7.81 -17.72 -37.16
N GLN A 288 -7.15 -17.24 -36.10
CA GLN A 288 -7.30 -15.86 -35.63
C GLN A 288 -6.95 -14.84 -36.72
N LEU A 289 -5.91 -15.08 -37.53
CA LEU A 289 -5.57 -14.19 -38.65
C LEU A 289 -6.62 -14.19 -39.77
N LYS A 290 -7.24 -15.34 -40.07
CA LYS A 290 -8.40 -15.41 -40.99
C LYS A 290 -9.56 -14.57 -40.46
N TRP A 291 -9.82 -14.65 -39.16
CA TRP A 291 -10.84 -13.82 -38.52
C TRP A 291 -10.55 -12.32 -38.63
N ILE A 292 -9.31 -11.91 -38.37
CA ILE A 292 -8.90 -10.51 -38.51
C ILE A 292 -9.06 -10.02 -39.95
N GLN A 293 -8.76 -10.85 -40.96
CA GLN A 293 -9.01 -10.51 -42.36
C GLN A 293 -10.50 -10.27 -42.64
N ILE A 294 -11.39 -11.05 -42.03
CA ILE A 294 -12.85 -10.85 -42.16
C ILE A 294 -13.27 -9.56 -41.44
N LEU A 295 -12.75 -9.28 -40.25
CA LEU A 295 -13.01 -8.01 -39.55
C LEU A 295 -12.48 -6.78 -40.30
N GLN A 296 -11.43 -6.93 -41.10
CA GLN A 296 -10.86 -5.87 -41.93
C GLN A 296 -11.64 -5.65 -43.23
N THR A 297 -12.08 -6.73 -43.89
CA THR A 297 -12.58 -6.67 -45.27
C THR A 297 -14.07 -6.93 -45.42
N ASN A 298 -14.75 -7.37 -44.37
CA ASN A 298 -16.11 -7.90 -44.39
C ASN A 298 -16.33 -9.00 -45.45
N THR A 299 -15.28 -9.69 -45.89
CA THR A 299 -15.36 -10.58 -47.07
C THR A 299 -14.94 -12.01 -46.72
N LEU A 300 -15.76 -12.97 -47.12
CA LEU A 300 -15.45 -14.40 -47.04
C LEU A 300 -14.61 -14.86 -48.24
N SER A 301 -13.97 -16.04 -48.14
CA SER A 301 -13.13 -16.63 -49.19
C SER A 301 -13.84 -16.78 -50.55
N ASN A 302 -15.16 -16.96 -50.54
CA ASN A 302 -16.01 -17.07 -51.73
C ASN A 302 -16.37 -15.70 -52.37
N GLY A 303 -15.89 -14.59 -51.80
CA GLY A 303 -16.13 -13.22 -52.27
C GLY A 303 -17.46 -12.60 -51.83
N THR A 304 -18.26 -13.28 -51.00
CA THR A 304 -19.49 -12.70 -50.43
C THR A 304 -19.20 -11.95 -49.12
N SER A 305 -20.02 -10.95 -48.80
CA SER A 305 -19.91 -10.23 -47.54
C SER A 305 -20.26 -11.14 -46.35
N PHE A 306 -19.48 -11.05 -45.27
CA PHE A 306 -19.74 -11.80 -44.03
C PHE A 306 -20.97 -11.23 -43.30
N LEU A 307 -20.98 -9.93 -43.04
CA LEU A 307 -22.14 -9.18 -42.56
C LEU A 307 -22.70 -8.28 -43.66
N PRO A 308 -23.99 -7.92 -43.61
CA PRO A 308 -24.51 -6.83 -44.42
C PRO A 308 -23.71 -5.54 -44.20
N GLU A 309 -23.47 -4.78 -45.27
CA GLU A 309 -22.63 -3.57 -45.25
C GLU A 309 -23.04 -2.58 -44.16
N GLU A 310 -24.34 -2.42 -43.92
CA GLU A 310 -24.88 -1.54 -42.87
C GLU A 310 -24.49 -2.01 -41.45
N LEU A 311 -24.58 -3.32 -41.17
CA LEU A 311 -24.21 -3.88 -39.86
C LEU A 311 -22.68 -3.89 -39.67
N PHE A 312 -21.92 -4.13 -40.74
CA PHE A 312 -20.46 -4.07 -40.67
C PHE A 312 -19.95 -2.64 -40.46
N ALA A 313 -20.53 -1.66 -41.17
CA ALA A 313 -20.24 -0.25 -40.95
C ALA A 313 -20.62 0.18 -39.53
N ALA A 314 -21.78 -0.25 -39.02
CA ALA A 314 -22.18 0.03 -37.65
C ALA A 314 -21.20 -0.55 -36.61
N ARG A 315 -20.71 -1.79 -36.83
CA ARG A 315 -19.75 -2.48 -35.96
C ARG A 315 -18.39 -1.80 -35.86
N THR A 316 -17.96 -1.14 -36.93
CA THR A 316 -16.62 -0.53 -37.04
C THR A 316 -16.63 0.98 -36.81
N ASP A 317 -17.81 1.58 -36.62
CA ASP A 317 -17.96 3.00 -36.32
C ASP A 317 -17.89 3.26 -34.81
N LEU A 318 -16.92 4.08 -34.41
CA LEU A 318 -16.72 4.51 -33.03
C LEU A 318 -17.97 5.17 -32.43
N ALA A 319 -18.80 5.84 -33.25
CA ALA A 319 -20.02 6.50 -32.81
C ALA A 319 -21.06 5.53 -32.23
N ASN A 320 -20.97 4.24 -32.55
CA ASN A 320 -21.84 3.19 -32.03
C ASN A 320 -21.21 2.41 -30.88
N SER A 321 -20.07 2.86 -30.35
CA SER A 321 -19.37 2.23 -29.24
C SER A 321 -19.62 2.97 -27.93
N THR A 322 -19.58 2.25 -26.82
CA THR A 322 -19.65 2.78 -25.46
C THR A 322 -18.24 2.90 -24.90
N LEU A 323 -17.91 4.02 -24.25
CA LEU A 323 -16.68 4.10 -23.46
C LEU A 323 -16.83 3.23 -22.21
N ILE A 324 -15.95 2.25 -22.05
CA ILE A 324 -15.92 1.34 -20.89
C ILE A 324 -14.50 1.25 -20.32
N SER A 325 -14.39 0.71 -19.10
CA SER A 325 -13.11 0.25 -18.54
C SER A 325 -13.05 -1.28 -18.60
N MET A 326 -11.99 -1.82 -19.20
CA MET A 326 -11.68 -3.25 -19.23
C MET A 326 -10.31 -3.47 -18.57
N GLY A 327 -10.28 -4.14 -17.41
CA GLY A 327 -9.03 -4.34 -16.66
C GLY A 327 -8.33 -3.03 -16.26
N GLY A 328 -9.09 -1.95 -16.00
CA GLY A 328 -8.56 -0.62 -15.69
C GLY A 328 -8.24 0.23 -16.93
N ILE A 329 -8.32 -0.33 -18.14
CA ILE A 329 -7.98 0.35 -19.40
C ILE A 329 -9.26 0.97 -20.02
N PRO A 330 -9.30 2.30 -20.25
CA PRO A 330 -10.41 2.93 -20.95
C PRO A 330 -10.34 2.61 -22.44
N LEU A 331 -11.44 2.08 -23.00
CA LEU A 331 -11.57 1.77 -24.43
C LEU A 331 -13.01 1.92 -24.93
N TRP A 332 -13.17 2.01 -26.24
CA TRP A 332 -14.50 2.05 -26.87
C TRP A 332 -14.94 0.63 -27.19
N TYR A 333 -16.13 0.23 -26.75
CA TYR A 333 -16.65 -1.12 -26.93
C TYR A 333 -18.00 -1.10 -27.64
N GLY A 334 -18.11 -1.79 -28.78
CA GLY A 334 -19.31 -1.82 -29.60
C GLY A 334 -19.43 -3.14 -30.35
N TYR A 335 -20.63 -3.73 -30.35
CA TYR A 335 -20.92 -4.98 -31.05
C TYR A 335 -19.90 -6.12 -30.78
N ASN A 336 -19.51 -6.27 -29.52
CA ASN A 336 -18.49 -7.21 -29.01
C ASN A 336 -17.11 -7.12 -29.67
N VAL A 337 -16.74 -5.95 -30.20
CA VAL A 337 -15.35 -5.58 -30.52
C VAL A 337 -15.00 -4.34 -29.72
N PHE A 338 -13.72 -4.16 -29.40
CA PHE A 338 -13.26 -2.85 -28.96
C PHE A 338 -12.52 -2.12 -30.07
N THR A 339 -12.52 -0.81 -29.92
CA THR A 339 -11.66 0.12 -30.62
C THR A 339 -10.78 0.85 -29.61
N LEU A 340 -9.47 0.75 -29.81
CA LEU A 340 -8.46 1.50 -29.06
C LEU A 340 -7.91 2.58 -29.99
N ASP A 341 -7.98 3.84 -29.55
CA ASP A 341 -7.51 5.00 -30.30
C ASP A 341 -6.33 5.66 -29.56
N PHE A 342 -5.15 5.70 -30.19
CA PHE A 342 -3.89 6.15 -29.57
C PHE A 342 -3.58 7.63 -29.86
N THR A 343 -4.59 8.46 -30.11
CA THR A 343 -4.45 9.86 -30.53
C THR A 343 -3.60 10.75 -29.62
N GLY A 344 -3.33 10.34 -28.37
CA GLY A 344 -2.42 11.00 -27.43
C GLY A 344 -0.91 10.82 -27.70
N SER A 345 -0.51 9.85 -28.51
CA SER A 345 0.92 9.56 -28.79
C SER A 345 1.49 10.36 -29.97
N GLY A 346 0.66 11.14 -30.67
CA GLY A 346 1.07 11.91 -31.84
C GLY A 346 1.09 11.10 -33.15
N VAL A 347 0.72 9.82 -33.11
CA VAL A 347 0.41 9.01 -34.31
C VAL A 347 -1.04 8.55 -34.23
N PRO A 348 -1.85 8.74 -35.30
CA PRO A 348 -3.22 8.26 -35.33
C PRO A 348 -3.21 6.76 -35.61
N LEU A 349 -2.84 5.91 -34.64
CA LEU A 349 -3.10 4.48 -34.71
C LEU A 349 -4.44 4.19 -34.02
N SER A 350 -5.30 3.47 -34.73
CA SER A 350 -6.55 2.95 -34.19
C SER A 350 -6.60 1.47 -34.54
N LEU A 351 -6.90 0.65 -33.54
CA LEU A 351 -7.04 -0.79 -33.73
C LEU A 351 -8.45 -1.24 -33.40
N ILE A 352 -8.97 -2.18 -34.18
CA ILE A 352 -10.27 -2.83 -33.98
C ILE A 352 -10.04 -4.31 -33.77
N GLY A 353 -10.55 -4.86 -32.68
CA GLY A 353 -10.34 -6.27 -32.35
C GLY A 353 -10.84 -6.61 -30.96
N HIS A 354 -10.16 -7.55 -30.31
CA HIS A 354 -10.42 -7.88 -28.91
C HIS A 354 -9.18 -8.56 -28.28
N GLY A 355 -8.92 -8.25 -27.01
CA GLY A 355 -7.93 -8.88 -26.14
C GLY A 355 -8.55 -10.03 -25.35
N GLY A 356 -7.77 -11.00 -24.93
CA GLY A 356 -8.27 -12.20 -24.32
C GLY A 356 -7.38 -12.63 -23.18
N SER A 357 -7.81 -12.36 -21.95
CA SER A 357 -7.24 -12.96 -20.76
C SER A 357 -8.17 -14.05 -20.25
N ILE A 358 -7.57 -15.18 -19.89
CA ILE A 358 -8.16 -16.27 -19.12
C ILE A 358 -7.01 -16.87 -18.31
N ALA A 359 -7.30 -17.53 -17.19
CA ALA A 359 -6.24 -18.09 -16.37
C ALA A 359 -5.26 -18.92 -17.23
N GLY A 360 -3.97 -18.64 -17.11
CA GLY A 360 -2.91 -19.37 -17.80
C GLY A 360 -2.65 -18.96 -19.25
N TYR A 361 -3.50 -18.11 -19.84
CA TYR A 361 -3.40 -17.71 -21.24
C TYR A 361 -3.77 -16.24 -21.44
N SER A 362 -2.92 -15.52 -22.15
CA SER A 362 -3.20 -14.18 -22.59
C SER A 362 -3.05 -14.08 -24.11
N SER A 363 -3.96 -13.37 -24.76
CA SER A 363 -4.06 -13.35 -26.21
C SER A 363 -4.58 -12.02 -26.71
N PHE A 364 -4.27 -11.68 -27.95
CA PHE A 364 -4.74 -10.48 -28.58
C PHE A 364 -4.89 -10.70 -30.08
N SER A 365 -6.01 -10.26 -30.65
CA SER A 365 -6.16 -10.19 -32.11
C SER A 365 -6.80 -8.87 -32.49
N ALA A 366 -6.15 -8.11 -33.37
CA ALA A 366 -6.69 -6.86 -33.88
C ALA A 366 -6.21 -6.50 -35.28
N TRP A 367 -6.97 -5.61 -35.92
CA TRP A 367 -6.62 -4.93 -37.15
C TRP A 367 -6.23 -3.48 -36.85
N TYR A 368 -5.01 -3.09 -37.22
CA TYR A 368 -4.54 -1.70 -37.24
C TYR A 368 -4.98 -1.03 -38.55
N GLN A 369 -5.92 -0.09 -38.45
CA GLN A 369 -6.57 0.48 -39.63
C GLN A 369 -5.61 1.24 -40.53
N GLN A 370 -4.71 2.04 -39.94
CA GLN A 370 -3.80 2.93 -40.65
C GLN A 370 -2.59 2.21 -41.24
N LEU A 371 -2.23 1.04 -40.70
CA LEU A 371 -1.16 0.18 -41.21
C LEU A 371 -1.68 -0.90 -42.17
N ASN A 372 -3.01 -1.06 -42.26
CA ASN A 372 -3.65 -2.17 -42.96
C ASN A 372 -3.16 -3.55 -42.48
N LEU A 373 -2.84 -3.66 -41.19
CA LEU A 373 -2.14 -4.80 -40.59
C LEU A 373 -3.06 -5.56 -39.62
N GLY A 374 -3.22 -6.85 -39.83
CA GLY A 374 -3.74 -7.79 -38.83
C GLY A 374 -2.62 -8.34 -37.95
N LEU A 375 -2.83 -8.32 -36.65
CA LEU A 375 -1.90 -8.82 -35.64
C LEU A 375 -2.61 -9.82 -34.73
N VAL A 376 -1.97 -10.97 -34.49
CA VAL A 376 -2.36 -11.95 -33.47
C VAL A 376 -1.17 -12.23 -32.58
N VAL A 377 -1.36 -12.18 -31.27
CA VAL A 377 -0.33 -12.48 -30.26
C VAL A 377 -0.95 -13.40 -29.21
N ASN A 378 -0.35 -14.57 -28.98
CA ASN A 378 -0.78 -15.53 -27.96
C ASN A 378 0.40 -15.87 -27.04
N VAL A 379 0.17 -15.80 -25.74
CA VAL A 379 1.19 -15.84 -24.70
C VAL A 379 0.73 -16.65 -23.48
N PRO A 380 1.44 -17.70 -23.08
CA PRO A 380 1.26 -18.35 -21.80
C PRO A 380 2.02 -17.57 -20.70
N SER A 381 1.36 -16.57 -20.08
CA SER A 381 1.77 -15.79 -18.87
C SER A 381 2.76 -14.61 -19.01
N LEU A 382 2.73 -13.61 -18.08
CA LEU A 382 3.55 -12.36 -18.07
C LEU A 382 3.72 -11.67 -16.67
N THR A 383 4.90 -11.10 -16.39
CA THR A 383 5.22 -10.15 -15.28
C THR A 383 6.20 -9.04 -15.73
N THR A 384 6.12 -7.81 -15.17
CA THR A 384 7.03 -6.65 -15.47
C THR A 384 7.40 -5.83 -14.21
N ILE A 385 8.44 -4.98 -14.31
CA ILE A 385 8.94 -4.04 -13.28
C ILE A 385 8.94 -2.59 -13.80
N ASP A 386 8.60 -1.62 -12.94
CA ASP A 386 8.65 -0.19 -13.21
C ASP A 386 10.05 0.44 -12.99
N LYS A 387 10.20 1.73 -13.33
CA LYS A 387 11.45 2.50 -13.18
C LYS A 387 11.95 2.65 -11.74
N ASN A 388 11.13 2.32 -10.74
CA ASN A 388 11.46 2.41 -9.32
C ASN A 388 11.76 1.02 -8.71
N GLY A 389 11.74 -0.05 -9.53
CA GLY A 389 11.93 -1.42 -9.05
C GLY A 389 10.66 -2.08 -8.47
N VAL A 390 9.47 -1.53 -8.74
CA VAL A 390 8.17 -2.05 -8.27
C VAL A 390 7.57 -3.01 -9.30
N TYR A 391 7.03 -4.12 -8.81
CA TYR A 391 6.46 -5.20 -9.62
C TYR A 391 5.00 -4.99 -9.97
N THR A 392 4.61 -5.43 -11.16
CA THR A 392 3.20 -5.69 -11.49
C THR A 392 3.02 -6.92 -12.36
N ILE A 393 2.01 -7.75 -12.00
CA ILE A 393 1.48 -8.76 -12.91
C ILE A 393 1.01 -8.05 -14.17
N THR A 394 1.40 -8.58 -15.32
CA THR A 394 1.32 -7.86 -16.57
C THR A 394 0.29 -8.52 -17.46
N PRO A 395 -0.88 -7.89 -17.70
CA PRO A 395 -1.82 -8.36 -18.72
C PRO A 395 -1.13 -8.39 -20.10
N CYS A 396 -1.58 -9.25 -21.04
CA CYS A 396 -1.06 -9.20 -22.43
C CYS A 396 -1.15 -7.81 -23.08
N GLU A 397 -2.02 -6.96 -22.54
CA GLU A 397 -2.19 -5.58 -22.90
C GLU A 397 -0.90 -4.76 -22.73
N ILE A 398 0.03 -5.11 -21.82
CA ILE A 398 1.34 -4.45 -21.72
C ILE A 398 2.33 -4.96 -22.77
N LEU A 399 2.41 -6.27 -23.04
CA LEU A 399 3.22 -6.77 -24.19
C LEU A 399 2.71 -6.16 -25.50
N LEU A 400 1.38 -6.02 -25.62
CA LEU A 400 0.77 -5.28 -26.71
C LEU A 400 1.22 -3.83 -26.68
N MET A 401 1.24 -3.14 -25.54
CA MET A 401 1.77 -1.78 -25.48
C MET A 401 3.24 -1.70 -25.85
N ASP A 402 4.10 -2.63 -25.44
CA ASP A 402 5.52 -2.65 -25.84
C ASP A 402 5.68 -2.95 -27.33
N LEU A 403 4.87 -3.86 -27.87
CA LEU A 403 4.81 -4.10 -29.30
C LEU A 403 4.29 -2.86 -30.06
N ILE A 404 3.24 -2.22 -29.57
CA ILE A 404 2.72 -0.95 -30.10
C ILE A 404 3.81 0.11 -30.03
N ARG A 405 4.56 0.22 -28.94
CA ARG A 405 5.68 1.16 -28.78
C ARG A 405 6.77 0.86 -29.81
N GLY A 406 7.14 -0.41 -29.99
CA GLY A 406 8.06 -0.84 -31.03
C GLY A 406 7.57 -0.44 -32.43
N MET A 407 6.29 -0.66 -32.71
CA MET A 407 5.64 -0.32 -33.98
C MET A 407 5.54 1.19 -34.20
N GLU A 408 5.18 1.95 -33.17
CA GLU A 408 5.15 3.41 -33.17
C GLU A 408 6.56 3.96 -33.40
N ARG A 409 7.58 3.41 -32.75
CA ARG A 409 8.99 3.78 -32.95
C ARG A 409 9.44 3.49 -34.37
N LEU A 410 9.09 2.33 -34.93
CA LEU A 410 9.38 2.00 -36.33
C LEU A 410 8.66 2.96 -37.29
N TYR A 411 7.38 3.26 -37.03
CA TYR A 411 6.58 4.19 -37.83
C TYR A 411 7.08 5.64 -37.75
N ARG A 412 7.53 6.09 -36.58
CA ARG A 412 8.09 7.43 -36.32
C ARG A 412 9.59 7.53 -36.56
N SER A 413 10.28 6.44 -36.91
CA SER A 413 11.73 6.41 -37.08
C SER A 413 12.15 7.30 -38.25
N ASP A 414 12.46 8.54 -37.95
CA ASP A 414 12.94 9.58 -38.86
C ASP A 414 14.31 10.14 -38.43
N GLY A 415 14.93 9.54 -37.40
CA GLY A 415 16.31 9.80 -37.01
C GLY A 415 17.33 9.16 -37.96
N SER A 416 18.52 9.75 -38.06
CA SER A 416 19.64 9.22 -38.84
C SER A 416 20.94 9.23 -38.05
N LEU A 417 21.83 8.28 -38.32
CA LEU A 417 23.23 8.37 -37.89
C LEU A 417 23.94 9.51 -38.63
N ASN A 418 24.41 10.50 -37.89
CA ASN A 418 25.16 11.64 -38.42
C ASN A 418 26.65 11.44 -38.17
N ALA A 419 27.42 11.19 -39.24
CA ALA A 419 28.87 11.07 -39.16
C ALA A 419 29.56 12.32 -39.71
N ASN A 420 30.53 12.87 -38.97
CA ASN A 420 31.43 13.92 -39.45
C ASN A 420 32.90 13.55 -39.15
N LEU A 421 33.86 14.36 -39.61
CA LEU A 421 35.30 14.09 -39.43
C LEU A 421 35.77 14.01 -37.95
N SER A 422 34.92 14.36 -36.98
CA SER A 422 35.23 14.47 -35.54
C SER A 422 34.41 13.51 -34.65
N GLY A 423 33.36 12.86 -35.18
CA GLY A 423 32.48 11.98 -34.40
C GLY A 423 31.24 11.46 -35.15
N VAL A 424 30.58 10.46 -34.56
CA VAL A 424 29.26 9.94 -34.97
C VAL A 424 28.23 10.30 -33.90
N SER A 425 27.06 10.81 -34.29
CA SER A 425 25.93 10.99 -33.38
C SER A 425 24.66 10.28 -33.86
N ALA A 426 23.91 9.73 -32.90
CA ALA A 426 22.52 9.35 -33.09
C ALA A 426 21.66 10.42 -32.39
N GLY A 427 20.70 11.05 -33.10
CA GLY A 427 19.66 11.85 -32.43
C GLY A 427 19.28 13.23 -32.99
N THR A 428 19.62 13.61 -34.22
CA THR A 428 19.09 14.89 -34.75
C THR A 428 17.72 14.68 -35.39
N TYR A 429 16.64 15.00 -34.65
CA TYR A 429 15.21 15.02 -35.05
C TYR A 429 14.37 13.72 -34.94
N GLY A 430 14.78 12.71 -34.16
CA GLY A 430 13.94 11.53 -33.91
C GLY A 430 14.71 10.32 -33.41
N GLY A 431 14.00 9.23 -33.08
CA GLY A 431 14.61 7.95 -32.69
C GLY A 431 15.20 7.22 -33.91
N TYR A 432 16.38 6.62 -33.73
CA TYR A 432 17.07 5.79 -34.74
C TYR A 432 16.92 4.30 -34.40
N THR A 433 16.25 3.55 -35.27
CA THR A 433 16.10 2.10 -35.16
C THR A 433 17.14 1.39 -36.05
N SER A 434 17.86 0.40 -35.52
CA SER A 434 18.85 -0.39 -36.25
C SER A 434 18.67 -1.90 -36.05
N PHE A 435 19.02 -2.65 -37.10
CA PHE A 435 19.17 -4.11 -37.06
C PHE A 435 20.64 -4.55 -37.20
N ASP A 436 21.55 -3.61 -37.47
CA ASP A 436 23.00 -3.83 -37.61
C ASP A 436 23.79 -3.11 -36.51
N SER A 437 24.90 -3.71 -36.08
CA SER A 437 25.83 -3.10 -35.12
C SER A 437 26.55 -1.88 -35.67
N ILE A 438 26.70 -0.84 -34.84
CA ILE A 438 27.50 0.34 -35.15
C ILE A 438 28.93 0.12 -34.62
N ILE A 439 29.90 -0.02 -35.53
CA ILE A 439 31.31 -0.22 -35.16
C ILE A 439 32.13 1.05 -35.41
N THR A 440 32.65 1.67 -34.34
CA THR A 440 33.26 3.02 -34.38
C THR A 440 34.63 3.11 -35.09
N ASN A 441 35.43 2.05 -35.14
CA ASN A 441 36.70 2.07 -35.90
C ASN A 441 36.47 2.06 -37.43
N ALA A 442 35.36 1.47 -37.90
CA ALA A 442 35.01 1.50 -39.32
C ALA A 442 34.65 2.91 -39.83
N THR A 443 34.38 3.86 -38.92
CA THR A 443 33.91 5.21 -39.24
C THR A 443 34.97 6.31 -39.04
N ASN A 444 36.24 5.96 -38.77
CA ASN A 444 37.36 6.91 -38.55
C ASN A 444 37.07 8.04 -37.53
N SER A 445 36.19 7.78 -36.55
CA SER A 445 35.70 8.81 -35.63
C SER A 445 36.45 8.80 -34.30
N THR A 446 36.57 9.96 -33.64
CA THR A 446 37.19 10.08 -32.30
C THR A 446 36.17 10.12 -31.16
N SER A 447 34.87 10.23 -31.47
CA SER A 447 33.79 10.29 -30.48
C SER A 447 32.49 9.66 -31.01
N PHE A 448 31.65 9.17 -30.10
CA PHE A 448 30.28 8.68 -30.37
C PHE A 448 29.31 9.32 -29.38
N LEU A 449 28.20 9.89 -29.85
CA LEU A 449 27.23 10.58 -29.00
C LEU A 449 25.80 10.09 -29.25
N VAL A 450 25.10 9.69 -28.20
CA VAL A 450 23.64 9.55 -28.22
C VAL A 450 23.05 10.84 -27.64
N GLU A 451 22.40 11.64 -28.49
CA GLU A 451 21.74 12.90 -28.12
C GLU A 451 20.33 12.62 -27.59
N ALA A 452 19.69 13.56 -26.89
CA ALA A 452 18.29 13.41 -26.52
C ALA A 452 17.40 13.42 -27.78
N SER A 453 16.46 12.49 -27.87
CA SER A 453 15.51 12.42 -29.01
C SER A 453 14.63 13.67 -29.12
N GLY A 454 14.50 14.44 -28.03
CA GLY A 454 13.61 15.59 -27.92
C GLY A 454 12.12 15.21 -27.96
N ARG A 455 11.82 13.91 -27.90
CA ARG A 455 10.48 13.33 -27.97
C ARG A 455 10.15 12.64 -26.66
N THR A 456 8.89 12.73 -26.29
CA THR A 456 8.35 11.95 -25.20
C THR A 456 7.15 11.18 -25.71
N THR A 457 7.09 9.89 -25.38
CA THR A 457 5.86 9.12 -25.55
C THR A 457 5.14 9.04 -24.22
N SER A 458 3.90 9.50 -24.23
CA SER A 458 2.95 9.32 -23.14
C SER A 458 2.18 8.04 -23.39
N TYR A 459 2.23 7.11 -22.44
CA TYR A 459 1.46 5.88 -22.47
C TYR A 459 0.79 5.68 -21.12
N LEU A 460 -0.25 4.85 -21.10
CA LEU A 460 -0.88 4.43 -19.85
C LEU A 460 0.07 3.47 -19.13
N ASP A 461 0.60 3.87 -17.97
CA ASP A 461 1.45 2.99 -17.18
C ASP A 461 0.58 2.04 -16.36
N LEU A 462 0.54 0.80 -16.81
CA LEU A 462 -0.27 -0.25 -16.20
C LEU A 462 0.36 -0.75 -14.89
N THR A 463 1.63 -0.39 -14.60
CA THR A 463 2.32 -0.74 -13.34
C THR A 463 1.84 0.10 -12.14
N LEU A 464 1.25 1.27 -12.39
CA LEU A 464 0.84 2.24 -11.37
C LEU A 464 -0.68 2.30 -11.15
N ILE A 465 -1.45 1.35 -11.69
CA ILE A 465 -2.92 1.39 -11.65
C ILE A 465 -3.51 1.14 -10.25
N ASP A 466 -2.73 0.75 -9.25
CA ASP A 466 -3.30 0.21 -8.02
C ASP A 466 -3.67 1.23 -6.92
N VAL A 467 -3.59 2.56 -7.13
CA VAL A 467 -3.93 3.48 -6.02
C VAL A 467 -4.82 4.67 -6.39
N ILE A 468 -4.55 5.49 -7.40
CA ILE A 468 -5.35 6.72 -7.62
C ILE A 468 -5.29 7.16 -9.10
N GLY A 469 -6.27 6.76 -9.93
CA GLY A 469 -6.60 7.40 -11.22
C GLY A 469 -5.48 7.59 -12.26
N ASN A 470 -5.54 6.82 -13.37
CA ASN A 470 -4.83 7.01 -14.65
C ASN A 470 -3.44 7.69 -14.60
N PRO A 471 -2.36 6.94 -14.35
CA PRO A 471 -1.01 7.44 -14.50
C PRO A 471 -0.62 7.33 -15.98
N ILE A 472 -0.92 8.37 -16.76
CA ILE A 472 -0.25 8.55 -18.05
C ILE A 472 1.22 8.84 -17.73
N VAL A 473 2.10 7.87 -17.96
CA VAL A 473 3.55 8.07 -17.82
C VAL A 473 4.10 8.55 -19.13
N THR A 474 4.88 9.62 -19.03
CA THR A 474 5.54 10.25 -20.16
C THR A 474 7.03 9.92 -20.03
N THR A 475 7.52 9.04 -20.90
CA THR A 475 8.95 8.68 -20.96
C THR A 475 9.61 9.33 -22.17
N ILE A 476 10.91 9.55 -22.07
CA ILE A 476 11.69 9.99 -23.22
C ILE A 476 11.78 8.84 -24.22
N ASP A 477 11.51 9.14 -25.49
CA ASP A 477 11.66 8.15 -26.55
C ASP A 477 13.15 7.77 -26.70
N PRO A 478 13.48 6.47 -26.84
CA PRO A 478 14.83 6.05 -27.11
C PRO A 478 15.35 6.72 -28.37
N THR A 479 16.57 7.21 -28.27
CA THR A 479 17.31 7.82 -29.37
C THR A 479 17.93 6.75 -30.25
N LEU A 480 18.33 5.63 -29.65
CA LEU A 480 18.86 4.45 -30.34
C LEU A 480 18.08 3.22 -29.88
N THR A 481 17.50 2.48 -30.82
CA THR A 481 16.88 1.17 -30.55
C THR A 481 17.51 0.14 -31.47
N TYR A 482 18.07 -0.92 -30.91
CA TYR A 482 18.71 -2.01 -31.64
C TYR A 482 17.98 -3.32 -31.46
N TYR A 483 17.71 -4.02 -32.55
CA TYR A 483 17.05 -5.32 -32.55
C TYR A 483 17.94 -6.36 -33.24
N THR A 484 18.15 -7.51 -32.60
CA THR A 484 18.99 -8.58 -33.14
C THR A 484 18.52 -9.96 -32.70
N ASN A 485 18.62 -10.93 -33.61
CA ASN A 485 18.52 -12.36 -33.32
C ASN A 485 19.91 -13.02 -33.25
N SER A 486 20.98 -12.26 -33.45
CA SER A 486 22.36 -12.75 -33.43
C SER A 486 22.94 -12.63 -32.02
N THR A 487 23.47 -13.74 -31.50
CA THR A 487 24.11 -13.78 -30.19
C THR A 487 25.48 -13.09 -30.20
N GLY A 488 25.88 -12.52 -29.07
CA GLY A 488 27.18 -11.86 -28.89
C GLY A 488 27.36 -10.57 -29.70
N THR A 489 26.26 -9.88 -30.02
CA THR A 489 26.29 -8.61 -30.78
C THR A 489 26.00 -7.41 -29.87
N ALA A 490 26.36 -6.21 -30.33
CA ALA A 490 26.06 -4.98 -29.60
C ALA A 490 25.45 -3.93 -30.54
N ALA A 491 24.59 -3.06 -30.01
CA ALA A 491 24.09 -1.91 -30.77
C ALA A 491 25.25 -1.00 -31.17
N VAL A 492 26.17 -0.76 -30.24
CA VAL A 492 27.37 0.06 -30.44
C VAL A 492 28.60 -0.67 -29.92
N VAL A 493 29.59 -0.86 -30.80
CA VAL A 493 30.93 -1.33 -30.43
C VAL A 493 31.89 -0.14 -30.41
N LEU A 494 32.20 0.32 -29.19
CA LEU A 494 33.19 1.36 -28.93
C LEU A 494 34.58 0.70 -28.86
N THR A 495 35.48 1.12 -29.74
CA THR A 495 36.81 0.52 -29.84
C THR A 495 37.86 1.57 -30.22
N SER A 496 39.14 1.23 -30.10
CA SER A 496 40.26 2.00 -30.64
C SER A 496 40.38 3.41 -30.04
N GLY A 497 40.10 3.55 -28.74
CA GLY A 497 40.22 4.81 -28.01
C GLY A 497 39.11 5.84 -28.27
N VAL A 498 37.96 5.40 -28.79
CA VAL A 498 36.80 6.28 -29.01
C VAL A 498 36.12 6.61 -27.69
N ASN A 499 35.77 7.89 -27.49
CA ASN A 499 34.98 8.33 -26.34
C ASN A 499 33.49 8.36 -26.71
N GLY A 500 32.71 7.49 -26.05
CA GLY A 500 31.26 7.44 -26.11
C GLY A 500 30.60 8.33 -25.06
N THR A 501 29.45 8.91 -25.39
CA THR A 501 28.60 9.62 -24.43
C THR A 501 27.13 9.32 -24.70
N VAL A 502 26.37 8.99 -23.66
CA VAL A 502 24.90 9.02 -23.68
C VAL A 502 24.47 10.24 -22.87
N ALA A 503 23.93 11.25 -23.57
CA ALA A 503 23.59 12.53 -22.96
C ALA A 503 22.47 12.41 -21.92
N ASP A 504 22.35 13.42 -21.05
CA ASP A 504 21.19 13.56 -20.17
C ASP A 504 19.90 13.62 -21.01
N ASN A 505 18.84 12.98 -20.52
CA ASN A 505 17.60 12.75 -21.24
C ASN A 505 17.76 12.02 -22.60
N ALA A 506 18.86 11.29 -22.82
CA ALA A 506 18.99 10.36 -23.94
C ALA A 506 18.78 8.93 -23.45
N ARG A 507 18.21 8.08 -24.30
CA ARG A 507 17.99 6.67 -23.99
C ARG A 507 18.43 5.79 -25.15
N ALA A 508 19.13 4.70 -24.87
CA ALA A 508 19.52 3.70 -25.86
C ALA A 508 19.12 2.30 -25.40
N GLU A 509 18.58 1.50 -26.32
CA GLU A 509 18.05 0.17 -25.99
C GLU A 509 18.53 -0.89 -26.97
N ALA A 510 18.67 -2.12 -26.49
CA ALA A 510 19.02 -3.30 -27.28
C ALA A 510 18.13 -4.48 -26.90
N TYR A 511 17.60 -5.15 -27.92
CA TYR A 511 16.74 -6.31 -27.80
C TYR A 511 17.40 -7.46 -28.59
N GLY A 512 17.89 -8.48 -27.90
CA GLY A 512 18.32 -9.75 -28.47
C GLY A 512 18.96 -10.70 -27.44
N PRO A 513 19.09 -12.01 -27.73
CA PRO A 513 19.85 -12.92 -26.88
C PRO A 513 21.34 -12.57 -26.92
N GLU A 514 22.03 -12.66 -25.78
CA GLU A 514 23.46 -12.31 -25.62
C GLU A 514 23.81 -10.94 -26.25
N THR A 515 22.87 -9.99 -26.24
CA THR A 515 23.06 -8.67 -26.85
C THR A 515 23.57 -7.66 -25.84
N SER A 516 24.14 -6.55 -26.33
CA SER A 516 24.36 -5.36 -25.50
C SER A 516 24.01 -4.06 -26.20
N VAL A 517 23.72 -3.01 -25.43
CA VAL A 517 23.63 -1.65 -26.01
C VAL A 517 25.04 -1.19 -26.36
N PHE A 518 25.95 -1.24 -25.38
CA PHE A 518 27.33 -0.85 -25.57
C PHE A 518 28.29 -1.99 -25.26
N SER A 519 29.15 -2.34 -26.21
CA SER A 519 30.35 -3.12 -25.99
C SER A 519 31.57 -2.20 -26.11
N ILE A 520 32.26 -1.96 -25.00
CA ILE A 520 33.37 -1.00 -24.88
C ILE A 520 34.67 -1.77 -24.75
N GLN A 521 35.61 -1.50 -25.66
CA GLN A 521 36.87 -2.25 -25.72
C GLN A 521 38.04 -1.45 -26.27
N SER A 522 39.25 -2.01 -26.20
CA SER A 522 40.45 -1.49 -26.86
C SER A 522 40.76 -0.02 -26.52
N GLY A 523 40.74 0.32 -25.22
CA GLY A 523 41.06 1.67 -24.74
C GLY A 523 39.95 2.72 -24.89
N ALA A 524 38.75 2.33 -25.37
CA ALA A 524 37.61 3.23 -25.50
C ALA A 524 36.97 3.55 -24.14
N SER A 525 36.16 4.61 -24.07
CA SER A 525 35.42 4.98 -22.85
C SER A 525 33.95 5.25 -23.12
N LEU A 526 33.09 5.14 -22.10
CA LEU A 526 31.70 5.60 -22.13
C LEU A 526 31.38 6.45 -20.90
N ASP A 527 30.86 7.66 -21.13
CA ASP A 527 30.21 8.48 -20.11
C ASP A 527 28.69 8.34 -20.25
N LEU A 528 28.02 7.79 -19.24
CA LEU A 528 26.58 7.58 -19.20
C LEU A 528 25.91 8.63 -18.30
N TYR A 529 25.18 9.57 -18.90
CA TYR A 529 24.33 10.54 -18.17
C TYR A 529 22.84 10.18 -18.26
N GLY A 530 22.42 9.57 -19.37
CA GLY A 530 21.04 9.14 -19.60
C GLY A 530 20.79 7.66 -19.27
N GLU A 531 20.00 7.00 -20.11
CA GLU A 531 19.51 5.64 -19.86
C GLU A 531 20.02 4.64 -20.92
N VAL A 532 20.39 3.43 -20.47
CA VAL A 532 20.69 2.29 -21.34
C VAL A 532 19.95 1.04 -20.88
N GLY A 533 19.23 0.39 -21.80
CA GLY A 533 18.38 -0.76 -21.51
C GLY A 533 18.69 -1.96 -22.39
N ALA A 534 18.97 -3.12 -21.80
CA ALA A 534 19.06 -4.37 -22.55
C ALA A 534 17.92 -5.32 -22.21
N TYR A 535 17.49 -6.06 -23.21
CA TYR A 535 16.42 -7.04 -23.09
C TYR A 535 16.89 -8.33 -23.76
N GLY A 536 16.95 -9.43 -23.00
CA GLY A 536 17.19 -10.77 -23.52
C GLY A 536 17.92 -11.70 -22.56
N ASP A 537 17.84 -13.00 -22.83
CA ASP A 537 18.66 -14.00 -22.12
C ASP A 537 20.15 -13.73 -22.38
N ALA A 538 20.94 -13.80 -21.30
CA ALA A 538 22.35 -13.43 -21.25
C ALA A 538 22.69 -12.04 -21.82
N ALA A 539 21.72 -11.13 -21.93
CA ALA A 539 21.95 -9.78 -22.41
C ALA A 539 22.69 -8.92 -21.38
N SER A 540 23.33 -7.85 -21.83
CA SER A 540 23.88 -6.84 -20.92
C SER A 540 23.74 -5.41 -21.42
N ALA A 541 23.28 -4.47 -20.60
CA ALA A 541 23.12 -3.09 -21.07
C ALA A 541 24.47 -2.50 -21.51
N ILE A 542 25.50 -2.72 -20.69
CA ILE A 542 26.87 -2.33 -20.98
C ILE A 542 27.83 -3.49 -20.71
N VAL A 543 28.75 -3.74 -21.65
CA VAL A 543 29.89 -4.65 -21.49
C VAL A 543 31.18 -3.84 -21.60
N VAL A 544 32.06 -3.92 -20.60
CA VAL A 544 33.34 -3.20 -20.53
C VAL A 544 34.50 -4.20 -20.51
N GLN A 545 35.44 -4.10 -21.45
CA GLN A 545 36.53 -5.07 -21.57
C GLN A 545 37.81 -4.46 -22.17
N ASN A 546 38.94 -5.18 -22.16
CA ASN A 546 40.13 -4.84 -22.96
C ASN A 546 40.61 -3.37 -22.83
N GLN A 547 40.92 -2.93 -21.61
CA GLN A 547 41.40 -1.60 -21.22
C GLN A 547 40.38 -0.47 -21.46
N ALA A 548 39.10 -0.80 -21.56
CA ALA A 548 38.04 0.20 -21.65
C ALA A 548 37.69 0.81 -20.29
N SER A 549 37.07 1.99 -20.32
CA SER A 549 36.57 2.68 -19.13
C SER A 549 35.07 2.98 -19.21
N LEU A 550 34.40 3.01 -18.07
CA LEU A 550 32.98 3.38 -17.93
C LEU A 550 32.81 4.33 -16.75
N ASN A 551 32.05 5.39 -16.95
CA ASN A 551 31.67 6.33 -15.89
C ASN A 551 30.18 6.64 -16.00
N THR A 552 29.41 6.34 -14.95
CA THR A 552 27.96 6.61 -14.91
C THR A 552 27.66 7.75 -13.94
N ALA A 553 26.76 8.67 -14.30
CA ALA A 553 26.36 9.82 -13.48
C ALA A 553 25.27 9.46 -12.46
N GLU A 554 25.08 10.29 -11.42
CA GLU A 554 24.10 10.06 -10.31
C GLU A 554 22.68 9.70 -10.79
N ASP A 555 22.15 10.42 -11.78
CA ASP A 555 20.79 10.20 -12.30
C ASP A 555 20.72 9.22 -13.47
N SER A 556 21.84 8.59 -13.83
CA SER A 556 21.87 7.65 -14.95
C SER A 556 21.29 6.28 -14.59
N LEU A 557 20.81 5.57 -15.61
CA LEU A 557 20.24 4.22 -15.45
C LEU A 557 20.83 3.26 -16.48
N ALA A 558 21.42 2.18 -16.02
CA ALA A 558 21.67 0.98 -16.81
C ALA A 558 20.74 -0.12 -16.31
N TYR A 559 19.92 -0.71 -17.18
CA TYR A 559 19.01 -1.76 -16.75
C TYR A 559 18.96 -2.93 -17.72
N MET A 560 18.71 -4.12 -17.21
CA MET A 560 18.50 -5.31 -18.02
C MET A 560 17.28 -6.12 -17.56
N GLN A 561 16.55 -6.64 -18.54
CA GLN A 561 15.46 -7.58 -18.31
C GLN A 561 15.72 -8.89 -19.04
N GLY A 562 15.70 -10.00 -18.31
CA GLY A 562 16.04 -11.33 -18.84
C GLY A 562 16.70 -12.25 -17.81
N GLY A 563 17.06 -13.45 -18.26
CA GLY A 563 17.82 -14.42 -17.45
C GLY A 563 19.32 -14.39 -17.78
N ASN A 564 20.16 -14.88 -16.86
CA ASN A 564 21.59 -15.17 -17.02
C ASN A 564 22.48 -14.00 -17.50
N GLY A 565 21.99 -12.76 -17.47
CA GLY A 565 22.71 -11.60 -17.98
C GLY A 565 23.19 -10.66 -16.87
N SER A 566 23.56 -9.44 -17.25
CA SER A 566 23.80 -8.38 -16.27
C SER A 566 23.38 -6.99 -16.74
N ALA A 567 23.07 -6.03 -15.86
CA ALA A 567 22.90 -4.64 -16.33
C ALA A 567 24.25 -4.08 -16.80
N ILE A 568 25.31 -4.30 -16.02
CA ILE A 568 26.69 -3.95 -16.37
C ILE A 568 27.58 -5.18 -16.19
N SER A 569 28.22 -5.62 -17.28
CA SER A 569 29.28 -6.64 -17.24
C SER A 569 30.65 -5.98 -17.39
N VAL A 570 31.53 -6.19 -16.43
CA VAL A 570 32.92 -5.74 -16.45
C VAL A 570 33.82 -6.96 -16.57
N GLU A 571 34.28 -7.20 -17.78
CA GLU A 571 35.11 -8.34 -18.13
C GLU A 571 36.60 -8.08 -17.84
N SER A 572 37.39 -9.14 -17.83
CA SER A 572 38.83 -9.11 -17.58
C SER A 572 39.57 -8.01 -18.35
N GLY A 573 40.33 -7.22 -17.61
CA GLY A 573 41.24 -6.22 -18.16
C GLY A 573 40.61 -4.88 -18.49
N ALA A 574 39.42 -4.55 -17.98
CA ALA A 574 38.90 -3.17 -17.96
C ALA A 574 39.88 -2.23 -17.19
N ASP A 575 39.85 -0.93 -17.52
CA ASP A 575 40.71 0.08 -16.89
C ASP A 575 40.01 0.75 -15.70
N THR A 576 39.28 1.86 -15.92
CA THR A 576 38.52 2.55 -14.85
C THR A 576 37.03 2.35 -15.03
N VAL A 577 36.35 1.74 -14.05
CA VAL A 577 34.88 1.62 -14.02
C VAL A 577 34.32 2.26 -12.75
N THR A 578 33.49 3.29 -12.93
CA THR A 578 32.82 4.01 -11.84
C THR A 578 31.31 4.05 -12.07
N ILE A 579 30.54 3.62 -11.06
CA ILE A 579 29.08 3.58 -11.10
C ILE A 579 28.54 4.66 -10.14
N GLY A 580 28.09 5.79 -10.72
CA GLY A 580 27.41 6.87 -10.02
C GLY A 580 25.89 6.72 -9.96
N GLY A 581 25.31 6.09 -10.98
CA GLY A 581 23.86 5.93 -11.13
C GLY A 581 23.35 4.56 -10.71
N THR A 582 22.20 4.18 -11.26
CA THR A 582 21.54 2.90 -10.95
C THR A 582 21.87 1.86 -12.01
N ALA A 583 22.34 0.68 -11.58
CA ALA A 583 22.35 -0.54 -12.36
C ALA A 583 21.23 -1.47 -11.86
N ALA A 584 20.29 -1.87 -12.72
CA ALA A 584 19.08 -2.59 -12.31
C ALA A 584 18.83 -3.86 -13.15
N VAL A 585 18.43 -4.97 -12.52
CA VAL A 585 18.00 -6.18 -13.25
C VAL A 585 16.65 -6.72 -12.81
N LEU A 586 15.91 -7.23 -13.80
CA LEU A 586 14.71 -8.04 -13.62
C LEU A 586 14.92 -9.45 -14.17
N GLY A 587 14.77 -10.46 -13.30
CA GLY A 587 14.96 -11.87 -13.61
C GLY A 587 16.24 -12.46 -12.98
N PRO A 588 16.51 -13.76 -13.18
CA PRO A 588 17.67 -14.44 -12.59
C PRO A 588 18.98 -13.97 -13.25
N SER A 589 19.50 -12.83 -12.80
CA SER A 589 20.58 -12.06 -13.43
C SER A 589 21.35 -11.23 -12.40
N ALA A 590 22.41 -10.53 -12.82
CA ALA A 590 23.24 -9.69 -11.94
C ALA A 590 23.13 -8.19 -12.27
N ALA A 591 22.87 -7.29 -11.31
CA ALA A 591 22.96 -5.85 -11.60
C ALA A 591 24.38 -5.45 -12.01
N LEU A 592 25.39 -6.04 -11.37
CA LEU A 592 26.80 -5.89 -11.74
C LEU A 592 27.49 -7.26 -11.79
N ARG A 593 28.20 -7.55 -12.88
CA ARG A 593 29.16 -8.65 -12.95
C ARG A 593 30.57 -8.11 -13.14
N VAL A 594 31.54 -8.63 -12.37
CA VAL A 594 32.95 -8.20 -12.44
C VAL A 594 33.86 -9.41 -12.50
N ASP A 595 34.70 -9.47 -13.53
CA ASP A 595 35.72 -10.49 -13.71
C ASP A 595 37.12 -9.83 -13.78
N ASN A 596 38.03 -10.26 -12.89
CA ASN A 596 39.46 -9.88 -12.89
C ASN A 596 39.71 -8.38 -13.14
N SER A 597 38.88 -7.53 -12.53
CA SER A 597 38.85 -6.07 -12.71
C SER A 597 38.47 -5.37 -11.40
N THR A 598 38.68 -4.06 -11.32
CA THR A 598 38.29 -3.24 -10.17
C THR A 598 37.15 -2.30 -10.55
N VAL A 599 36.09 -2.29 -9.73
CA VAL A 599 34.91 -1.42 -9.91
C VAL A 599 34.68 -0.61 -8.65
N THR A 600 34.40 0.68 -8.81
CA THR A 600 33.96 1.56 -7.73
C THR A 600 32.50 1.96 -7.92
N VAL A 601 31.66 1.65 -6.96
CA VAL A 601 30.27 2.15 -6.87
C VAL A 601 30.30 3.31 -5.88
N THR A 602 29.97 4.52 -6.35
CA THR A 602 30.00 5.74 -5.53
C THR A 602 28.86 5.77 -4.50
N ASP A 603 28.86 6.75 -3.60
CA ASP A 603 27.81 6.95 -2.58
C ASP A 603 26.40 7.16 -3.15
N THR A 604 26.29 7.66 -4.38
CA THR A 604 25.01 7.78 -5.11
C THR A 604 24.65 6.53 -5.91
N GLY A 605 25.62 5.64 -6.13
CA GLY A 605 25.48 4.46 -6.97
C GLY A 605 24.58 3.40 -6.36
N LYS A 606 23.74 2.77 -7.18
CA LYS A 606 22.79 1.74 -6.74
C LYS A 606 22.85 0.50 -7.62
N LEU A 607 22.95 -0.67 -7.00
CA LEU A 607 22.85 -1.98 -7.67
C LEU A 607 21.54 -2.65 -7.21
N ALA A 608 20.52 -2.66 -8.05
CA ALA A 608 19.20 -3.19 -7.71
C ALA A 608 18.91 -4.46 -8.52
N ALA A 609 18.59 -5.56 -7.85
CA ALA A 609 18.41 -6.83 -8.52
C ALA A 609 17.15 -7.51 -7.98
N VAL A 610 16.25 -7.89 -8.88
CA VAL A 610 14.93 -8.35 -8.48
C VAL A 610 14.50 -9.53 -9.33
N THR A 611 13.99 -10.58 -8.70
CA THR A 611 13.44 -11.75 -9.39
C THR A 611 12.16 -12.26 -8.72
N THR A 612 11.36 -13.02 -9.48
CA THR A 612 10.15 -13.67 -8.99
C THR A 612 10.31 -15.19 -9.02
N SER A 613 9.49 -15.91 -8.23
CA SER A 613 9.45 -17.37 -8.21
C SER A 613 9.05 -18.05 -9.54
N ARG A 614 8.62 -17.29 -10.55
CA ARG A 614 7.90 -17.83 -11.74
C ARG A 614 8.60 -17.72 -13.09
N SER A 615 9.82 -17.24 -13.22
CA SER A 615 10.52 -17.18 -14.53
C SER A 615 10.90 -18.57 -15.11
N MET A 616 10.20 -19.65 -14.75
CA MET A 616 10.68 -21.02 -14.88
C MET A 616 9.55 -22.03 -15.09
N ASN A 617 8.96 -22.10 -16.28
CA ASN A 617 8.41 -23.39 -16.73
C ASN A 617 8.18 -23.46 -18.25
N ALA A 618 9.23 -23.85 -18.98
CA ALA A 618 9.21 -24.79 -20.11
C ALA A 618 10.55 -24.74 -20.85
N THR A 619 11.15 -25.90 -21.12
CA THR A 619 12.35 -26.17 -21.94
C THR A 619 13.77 -25.94 -21.39
N PHE A 620 13.98 -25.53 -20.15
CA PHE A 620 15.33 -25.54 -19.53
C PHE A 620 15.63 -26.85 -18.77
N HIS A 621 15.57 -28.00 -19.45
CA HIS A 621 15.80 -29.31 -18.80
C HIS A 621 17.28 -29.64 -18.48
N THR A 622 18.20 -28.67 -18.52
CA THR A 622 19.64 -28.92 -18.30
C THR A 622 20.40 -27.77 -17.65
N VAL A 623 19.86 -27.12 -16.60
CA VAL A 623 20.61 -26.01 -15.95
C VAL A 623 20.76 -26.24 -14.44
N SER A 624 21.93 -25.85 -13.91
CA SER A 624 22.45 -26.16 -12.58
C SER A 624 21.71 -25.44 -11.44
N GLU A 625 22.03 -25.77 -10.19
CA GLU A 625 21.44 -25.12 -8.99
C GLU A 625 21.56 -23.58 -8.99
N ASP A 626 22.58 -23.01 -9.66
CA ASP A 626 22.82 -21.56 -9.75
C ASP A 626 21.84 -20.77 -10.66
N THR A 627 20.99 -21.44 -11.44
CA THR A 627 20.19 -20.80 -12.52
C THR A 627 18.97 -20.02 -12.02
N HIS A 628 18.74 -19.99 -10.71
CA HIS A 628 17.51 -19.50 -10.09
C HIS A 628 17.77 -18.32 -9.14
N ALA A 629 18.98 -17.76 -9.17
CA ALA A 629 19.39 -16.70 -8.27
C ALA A 629 19.45 -15.33 -8.96
N VAL A 630 19.25 -14.28 -8.17
CA VAL A 630 19.43 -12.89 -8.58
C VAL A 630 20.50 -12.24 -7.71
N TYR A 631 21.33 -11.40 -8.33
CA TYR A 631 22.52 -10.87 -7.69
C TYR A 631 22.59 -9.35 -7.79
N GLY A 632 22.82 -8.67 -6.66
CA GLY A 632 23.21 -7.27 -6.68
C GLY A 632 24.57 -7.09 -7.37
N ALA A 633 25.56 -7.88 -6.96
CA ALA A 633 26.86 -7.97 -7.62
C ALA A 633 27.40 -9.40 -7.64
N VAL A 634 28.12 -9.76 -8.71
CA VAL A 634 28.87 -11.02 -8.85
C VAL A 634 30.33 -10.71 -9.12
N LEU A 635 31.24 -11.22 -8.28
CA LEU A 635 32.68 -10.97 -8.34
C LEU A 635 33.45 -12.27 -8.61
N GLU A 636 34.23 -12.31 -9.69
CA GLU A 636 34.95 -13.50 -10.14
C GLU A 636 36.45 -13.19 -10.40
N ASN A 637 37.30 -14.18 -10.16
CA ASN A 637 38.72 -14.21 -10.55
C ASN A 637 39.55 -12.97 -10.14
N ASN A 638 39.73 -12.73 -8.85
CA ASN A 638 40.46 -11.55 -8.30
C ASN A 638 39.78 -10.21 -8.59
N ALA A 639 38.47 -10.21 -8.83
CA ALA A 639 37.70 -8.97 -8.89
C ALA A 639 37.77 -8.20 -7.56
N VAL A 640 37.76 -6.87 -7.65
CA VAL A 640 37.72 -5.97 -6.51
C VAL A 640 36.53 -5.03 -6.64
N LEU A 641 35.65 -5.03 -5.64
CA LEU A 641 34.52 -4.11 -5.54
C LEU A 641 34.76 -3.11 -4.39
N ASP A 642 34.77 -1.81 -4.70
CA ASP A 642 34.67 -0.74 -3.71
C ASP A 642 33.26 -0.16 -3.73
N LEU A 643 32.42 -0.53 -2.75
CA LEU A 643 31.00 -0.15 -2.66
C LEU A 643 30.78 0.94 -1.62
N TYR A 644 30.62 2.19 -2.05
CA TYR A 644 30.19 3.32 -1.21
C TYR A 644 28.67 3.54 -1.21
N GLY A 645 27.99 3.10 -2.27
CA GLY A 645 26.56 3.23 -2.45
C GLY A 645 25.78 2.04 -1.92
N THR A 646 24.68 1.69 -2.59
CA THR A 646 23.79 0.62 -2.12
C THR A 646 23.71 -0.55 -3.08
N THR A 647 23.62 -1.76 -2.56
CA THR A 647 23.18 -2.94 -3.31
C THR A 647 21.98 -3.60 -2.61
N GLN A 648 20.99 -3.97 -3.41
CA GLN A 648 19.76 -4.60 -2.97
C GLN A 648 19.41 -5.75 -3.91
N ALA A 649 19.24 -6.94 -3.35
CA ALA A 649 18.75 -8.10 -4.08
C ALA A 649 17.46 -8.64 -3.43
N THR A 650 16.36 -8.68 -4.18
CA THR A 650 15.05 -9.04 -3.62
C THR A 650 14.38 -10.13 -4.44
N ALA A 651 13.94 -11.18 -3.76
CA ALA A 651 13.02 -12.17 -4.29
C ALA A 651 11.61 -11.85 -3.81
N VAL A 652 10.65 -11.78 -4.74
CA VAL A 652 9.25 -11.45 -4.44
C VAL A 652 8.28 -12.51 -4.93
N TYR A 653 7.09 -12.53 -4.33
CA TYR A 653 5.96 -13.28 -4.83
C TYR A 653 5.43 -12.69 -6.13
N ALA A 654 5.13 -13.56 -7.09
CA ALA A 654 4.67 -13.14 -8.42
C ALA A 654 3.27 -12.52 -8.44
N TRP A 655 2.46 -12.66 -7.37
CA TRP A 655 1.04 -12.27 -7.38
C TRP A 655 0.75 -10.93 -6.71
N ASP A 656 1.49 -10.58 -5.67
CA ASP A 656 1.31 -9.35 -4.88
C ASP A 656 2.58 -8.48 -4.82
N GLY A 657 3.71 -8.99 -5.32
CA GLY A 657 4.99 -8.29 -5.26
C GLY A 657 5.56 -8.22 -3.84
N GLU A 658 4.96 -8.93 -2.88
CA GLU A 658 5.44 -8.96 -1.51
C GLU A 658 6.78 -9.69 -1.43
N THR A 659 7.62 -9.22 -0.52
CA THR A 659 8.94 -9.81 -0.29
C THR A 659 8.80 -11.23 0.25
N ILE A 660 9.54 -12.19 -0.31
CA ILE A 660 9.57 -13.54 0.23
C ILE A 660 10.35 -13.51 1.55
N THR A 661 9.71 -13.91 2.66
CA THR A 661 10.28 -13.83 4.02
C THR A 661 10.80 -15.18 4.53
N GLN A 662 11.61 -15.14 5.59
CA GLN A 662 12.12 -16.32 6.29
C GLN A 662 10.95 -17.11 6.91
N GLY A 663 10.87 -18.42 6.64
CA GLY A 663 9.88 -19.34 7.24
C GLY A 663 8.75 -19.81 6.32
N GLU A 664 8.58 -19.23 5.14
CA GLU A 664 7.63 -19.71 4.12
C GLU A 664 8.23 -20.79 3.20
N TYR A 665 9.54 -21.06 3.34
CA TYR A 665 10.26 -22.08 2.60
C TYR A 665 10.09 -23.47 3.23
N ILE A 666 9.55 -24.40 2.43
CA ILE A 666 9.52 -25.87 2.61
C ILE A 666 8.35 -26.41 3.47
N SER A 667 7.15 -26.49 2.88
CA SER A 667 6.22 -27.60 3.19
C SER A 667 6.13 -28.66 2.09
N ASP A 668 6.45 -28.32 0.83
CA ASP A 668 6.60 -29.31 -0.23
C ASP A 668 7.65 -28.89 -1.26
N ALA A 669 8.74 -29.66 -1.38
CA ALA A 669 9.83 -29.39 -2.30
C ALA A 669 9.50 -29.76 -3.75
N SER A 670 8.32 -30.36 -4.02
CA SER A 670 7.87 -30.65 -5.38
C SER A 670 7.15 -29.49 -6.08
N ASP A 671 6.81 -28.42 -5.37
CA ASP A 671 5.91 -27.38 -5.90
C ASP A 671 6.63 -26.12 -6.42
N MET A 672 7.94 -25.93 -6.17
CA MET A 672 8.81 -24.93 -6.82
C MET A 672 10.30 -25.09 -6.39
N PRO A 673 11.30 -25.11 -7.31
CA PRO A 673 12.71 -24.97 -6.92
C PRO A 673 12.98 -23.55 -6.40
N GLY A 674 13.66 -23.42 -5.26
CA GLY A 674 13.82 -22.15 -4.55
C GLY A 674 14.60 -21.08 -5.32
N VAL A 675 14.13 -19.84 -5.26
CA VAL A 675 14.80 -18.66 -5.80
C VAL A 675 15.62 -18.00 -4.70
N LEU A 676 16.91 -17.77 -4.96
CA LEU A 676 17.83 -17.15 -4.02
C LEU A 676 18.15 -15.71 -4.43
N ALA A 677 17.96 -14.75 -3.53
CA ALA A 677 18.48 -13.40 -3.69
C ALA A 677 19.83 -13.27 -2.97
N VAL A 678 20.82 -12.68 -3.64
CA VAL A 678 22.16 -12.47 -3.07
C VAL A 678 22.59 -11.02 -3.31
N GLY A 679 22.95 -10.30 -2.24
CA GLY A 679 23.46 -8.93 -2.37
C GLY A 679 24.77 -8.91 -3.15
N VAL A 680 25.81 -9.59 -2.64
CA VAL A 680 27.11 -9.75 -3.32
C VAL A 680 27.54 -11.21 -3.32
N SER A 681 27.75 -11.82 -4.49
CA SER A 681 28.36 -13.15 -4.62
C SER A 681 29.83 -13.05 -5.02
N MET A 682 30.69 -13.85 -4.39
CA MET A 682 32.15 -13.74 -4.48
C MET A 682 32.82 -15.08 -4.80
N GLN A 683 33.76 -15.06 -5.74
CA GLN A 683 34.66 -16.18 -6.04
C GLN A 683 36.10 -15.69 -6.22
N ASN A 684 36.98 -16.07 -5.28
CA ASN A 684 38.40 -15.67 -5.25
C ASN A 684 38.58 -14.15 -5.38
N SER A 685 37.77 -13.37 -4.68
CA SER A 685 37.60 -11.93 -4.91
C SER A 685 37.64 -11.10 -3.62
N THR A 686 37.73 -9.79 -3.76
CA THR A 686 37.72 -8.83 -2.63
C THR A 686 36.54 -7.87 -2.74
N ALA A 687 35.80 -7.69 -1.66
CA ALA A 687 34.73 -6.68 -1.56
C ALA A 687 35.01 -5.75 -0.37
N ASN A 688 35.04 -4.44 -0.64
CA ASN A 688 35.18 -3.38 0.35
C ASN A 688 33.85 -2.62 0.44
N ILE A 689 33.12 -2.83 1.53
CA ILE A 689 31.77 -2.31 1.76
C ILE A 689 31.85 -1.10 2.68
N TYR A 690 31.63 0.08 2.12
CA TYR A 690 31.51 1.37 2.82
C TYR A 690 30.05 1.86 2.89
N GLY A 691 29.21 1.39 1.97
CA GLY A 691 27.77 1.67 1.91
C GLY A 691 26.91 0.51 2.42
N LEU A 692 25.78 0.24 1.76
CA LEU A 692 24.80 -0.77 2.21
C LEU A 692 24.71 -1.96 1.24
N VAL A 693 24.72 -3.17 1.78
CA VAL A 693 24.33 -4.41 1.10
C VAL A 693 23.10 -4.96 1.80
N SER A 694 22.04 -5.25 1.06
CA SER A 694 20.83 -5.85 1.61
C SER A 694 20.28 -6.92 0.67
N SER A 695 19.73 -7.99 1.23
CA SER A 695 19.12 -9.07 0.46
C SER A 695 18.02 -9.80 1.21
N THR A 696 17.02 -10.29 0.48
CA THR A 696 15.99 -11.21 1.00
C THR A 696 16.45 -12.67 1.03
N GLY A 697 17.74 -12.92 0.76
CA GLY A 697 18.42 -14.20 0.96
C GLY A 697 19.74 -13.98 1.68
N TYR A 698 20.85 -14.05 0.94
CA TYR A 698 22.19 -13.81 1.50
C TYR A 698 22.64 -12.37 1.27
N GLY A 699 23.13 -11.70 2.31
CA GLY A 699 23.77 -10.39 2.16
C GLY A 699 25.02 -10.52 1.29
N VAL A 700 25.95 -11.37 1.72
CA VAL A 700 27.14 -11.78 0.95
C VAL A 700 27.20 -13.31 0.85
N GLU A 701 27.48 -13.82 -0.34
CA GLU A 701 27.78 -15.22 -0.61
C GLU A 701 29.25 -15.38 -1.01
N MET A 702 29.97 -16.30 -0.37
CA MET A 702 31.32 -16.71 -0.75
C MET A 702 31.26 -18.13 -1.31
N ARG A 703 31.49 -18.28 -2.61
CA ARG A 703 31.22 -19.51 -3.35
C ARG A 703 32.16 -20.65 -2.97
N ASP A 704 31.68 -21.88 -3.15
CA ASP A 704 32.42 -23.08 -2.75
C ASP A 704 33.81 -23.21 -3.42
N GLY A 705 34.80 -23.63 -2.62
CA GLY A 705 36.19 -23.80 -3.06
C GLY A 705 36.94 -22.50 -3.40
N SER A 706 36.47 -21.35 -2.94
CA SER A 706 37.06 -20.04 -3.24
C SER A 706 37.50 -19.28 -1.99
N SER A 707 38.62 -18.55 -2.08
CA SER A 707 39.17 -17.77 -0.97
C SER A 707 38.92 -16.29 -1.16
N ASN A 708 38.10 -15.69 -0.31
CA ASN A 708 37.60 -14.32 -0.47
C ASN A 708 38.06 -13.41 0.67
N THR A 709 38.02 -12.10 0.41
CA THR A 709 38.25 -11.07 1.42
C THR A 709 37.09 -10.07 1.42
N LEU A 710 36.34 -10.03 2.52
CA LEU A 710 35.24 -9.08 2.73
C LEU A 710 35.64 -8.09 3.81
N ASN A 711 35.75 -6.82 3.44
CA ASN A 711 36.02 -5.72 4.37
C ASN A 711 34.75 -4.87 4.50
N ILE A 712 34.15 -4.81 5.69
CA ILE A 712 33.00 -3.96 6.01
C ILE A 712 33.52 -2.79 6.84
N ASN A 713 33.62 -1.63 6.21
CA ASN A 713 34.32 -0.46 6.71
C ASN A 713 33.37 0.75 6.78
N GLY A 714 32.67 0.88 7.90
CA GLY A 714 31.59 1.88 8.08
C GLY A 714 30.30 1.61 7.29
N GLY A 715 30.30 0.60 6.42
CA GLY A 715 29.13 0.11 5.70
C GLY A 715 28.31 -0.92 6.48
N ALA A 716 27.23 -1.41 5.88
CA ALA A 716 26.33 -2.40 6.46
C ALA A 716 26.07 -3.55 5.47
N VAL A 717 25.96 -4.77 5.99
CA VAL A 717 25.57 -5.97 5.23
C VAL A 717 24.43 -6.67 5.95
N ALA A 718 23.29 -6.81 5.27
CA ALA A 718 22.08 -7.42 5.78
C ALA A 718 21.58 -8.55 4.87
N GLY A 719 21.13 -9.65 5.45
CA GLY A 719 20.50 -10.75 4.73
C GLY A 719 19.52 -11.50 5.62
N THR A 720 18.31 -11.78 5.11
CA THR A 720 17.25 -12.44 5.90
C THR A 720 17.55 -13.91 6.21
N LEU A 721 18.30 -14.62 5.35
CA LEU A 721 18.75 -15.99 5.65
C LEU A 721 20.10 -15.96 6.37
N TYR A 722 21.06 -15.27 5.78
CA TYR A 722 22.38 -15.03 6.36
C TYR A 722 22.90 -13.68 5.88
N SER A 723 23.50 -12.90 6.78
CA SER A 723 24.27 -11.72 6.38
C SER A 723 25.49 -12.14 5.56
N ILE A 724 26.11 -13.27 5.91
CA ILE A 724 27.21 -13.90 5.17
C ILE A 724 27.02 -15.42 5.12
N LYS A 725 27.08 -15.98 3.91
CA LYS A 725 27.10 -17.42 3.66
C LYS A 725 28.36 -17.84 2.89
N GLY A 726 29.19 -18.70 3.48
CA GLY A 726 30.47 -19.14 2.94
C GLY A 726 30.52 -20.59 2.48
N GLY A 727 31.54 -20.87 1.64
CA GLY A 727 31.82 -22.15 0.99
C GLY A 727 32.91 -22.94 1.70
N SER A 728 33.66 -23.79 0.99
CA SER A 728 34.78 -24.57 1.57
C SER A 728 36.18 -23.94 1.47
N GLY A 729 36.30 -22.70 0.98
CA GLY A 729 37.59 -22.03 0.82
C GLY A 729 38.03 -21.25 2.06
N ASP A 730 39.27 -20.72 2.04
CA ASP A 730 39.77 -19.92 3.16
C ASP A 730 39.32 -18.46 3.01
N ASP A 731 38.33 -18.03 3.79
CA ASP A 731 37.72 -16.69 3.72
C ASP A 731 38.17 -15.77 4.87
N THR A 732 38.28 -14.47 4.56
CA THR A 732 38.65 -13.42 5.54
C THR A 732 37.58 -12.34 5.57
N VAL A 733 36.98 -12.11 6.74
CA VAL A 733 36.00 -11.06 7.00
C VAL A 733 36.56 -10.08 8.03
N LEU A 734 36.58 -8.79 7.69
CA LEU A 734 37.02 -7.71 8.57
C LEU A 734 35.93 -6.67 8.73
N LEU A 735 35.48 -6.43 9.96
CA LEU A 735 34.60 -5.33 10.33
C LEU A 735 35.41 -4.22 11.00
N SER A 736 35.24 -2.98 10.54
CA SER A 736 35.97 -1.81 11.04
C SER A 736 35.17 -0.52 10.90
N ASN A 737 35.58 0.52 11.64
CA ASN A 737 35.04 1.89 11.62
C ASN A 737 33.50 1.96 11.73
N GLY A 738 32.91 1.14 12.60
CA GLY A 738 31.46 1.11 12.82
C GLY A 738 30.67 0.29 11.81
N GLY A 739 31.32 -0.61 11.07
CA GLY A 739 30.63 -1.49 10.12
C GLY A 739 29.59 -2.39 10.79
N LEU A 740 28.46 -2.63 10.12
CA LEU A 740 27.32 -3.40 10.61
C LEU A 740 27.16 -4.73 9.84
N LEU A 741 26.96 -5.82 10.57
CA LEU A 741 26.38 -7.06 10.04
C LEU A 741 25.02 -7.30 10.69
N ASP A 742 24.00 -7.49 9.87
CA ASP A 742 22.63 -7.73 10.28
C ASP A 742 22.12 -9.06 9.73
N GLY A 743 22.04 -10.06 10.59
CA GLY A 743 21.72 -11.45 10.28
C GLY A 743 22.87 -12.40 10.58
N ASN A 744 22.54 -13.69 10.68
CA ASN A 744 23.50 -14.74 11.03
C ASN A 744 24.61 -14.92 10.00
N ILE A 745 25.73 -15.46 10.46
CA ILE A 745 26.97 -15.65 9.70
C ILE A 745 27.29 -17.14 9.69
N ASP A 746 27.51 -17.70 8.50
CA ASP A 746 28.12 -19.02 8.35
C ASP A 746 29.23 -18.92 7.31
N LEU A 747 30.49 -19.07 7.73
CA LEU A 747 31.63 -18.98 6.81
C LEU A 747 31.94 -20.30 6.08
N GLY A 748 31.20 -21.38 6.34
CA GLY A 748 31.38 -22.66 5.67
C GLY A 748 32.68 -23.39 6.08
N GLY A 749 33.17 -24.30 5.23
CA GLY A 749 34.43 -25.01 5.50
C GLY A 749 35.67 -24.18 5.14
N GLY A 750 36.86 -24.62 5.55
CA GLY A 750 38.12 -23.92 5.26
C GLY A 750 38.86 -23.53 6.52
N ASN A 751 39.79 -22.57 6.42
CA ASN A 751 40.39 -21.86 7.55
C ASN A 751 39.91 -20.40 7.51
N ASN A 752 38.74 -20.17 8.08
CA ASN A 752 38.05 -18.89 7.97
C ASN A 752 38.42 -17.95 9.11
N SER A 753 38.47 -16.65 8.83
CA SER A 753 38.74 -15.63 9.85
C SER A 753 37.70 -14.52 9.84
N LEU A 754 37.16 -14.22 11.02
CA LEU A 754 36.29 -13.05 11.27
C LEU A 754 36.97 -12.16 12.31
N THR A 755 37.32 -10.94 11.91
CA THR A 755 37.89 -9.93 12.79
C THR A 755 36.92 -8.76 12.92
N VAL A 756 36.45 -8.47 14.13
CA VAL A 756 35.66 -7.27 14.42
C VAL A 756 36.52 -6.31 15.23
N SER A 757 36.97 -5.26 14.54
CA SER A 757 37.88 -4.25 15.08
C SER A 757 37.18 -2.99 15.55
N ASP A 758 35.98 -2.69 15.07
CA ASP A 758 35.04 -1.65 15.52
C ASP A 758 33.76 -1.81 14.69
N GLY A 759 32.66 -2.29 15.28
CA GLY A 759 31.47 -2.65 14.51
C GLY A 759 30.28 -3.15 15.33
N TYR A 760 29.17 -3.34 14.63
CA TYR A 760 27.87 -3.75 15.14
C TYR A 760 27.50 -5.12 14.57
N LEU A 761 27.05 -6.04 15.42
CA LEU A 761 26.54 -7.35 15.04
C LEU A 761 25.10 -7.46 15.53
N ILE A 762 24.16 -7.65 14.63
CA ILE A 762 22.78 -8.04 14.93
C ILE A 762 22.66 -9.49 14.48
N LEU A 763 22.49 -10.40 15.43
CA LEU A 763 22.51 -11.84 15.20
C LEU A 763 21.23 -12.45 15.76
N ASP A 764 20.65 -13.43 15.10
CA ASP A 764 19.53 -14.21 15.67
C ASP A 764 20.09 -15.45 16.37
N LEU A 765 20.07 -15.40 17.70
CA LEU A 765 20.57 -16.49 18.54
C LEU A 765 19.49 -17.51 18.96
N ASP A 766 18.22 -17.35 18.54
CA ASP A 766 17.16 -18.31 18.86
C ASP A 766 17.29 -19.60 18.04
N GLU A 767 17.84 -19.54 16.83
CA GLU A 767 17.99 -20.68 15.92
C GLU A 767 19.35 -21.42 16.04
N GLY A 768 20.26 -20.97 16.89
CA GLY A 768 21.57 -21.60 17.09
C GLY A 768 22.71 -20.61 17.27
N ALA A 769 23.90 -20.96 16.78
CA ALA A 769 25.04 -20.06 16.83
C ALA A 769 24.90 -18.98 15.75
N GLY A 770 24.86 -17.71 16.15
CA GLY A 770 24.79 -16.58 15.21
C GLY A 770 26.03 -16.47 14.31
N ILE A 771 27.15 -17.08 14.71
CA ILE A 771 28.39 -17.20 13.92
C ILE A 771 28.79 -18.68 13.85
N ALA A 772 28.82 -19.25 12.65
CA ALA A 772 29.25 -20.60 12.39
C ALA A 772 30.54 -20.63 11.56
N ASN A 773 31.39 -21.61 11.90
CA ASN A 773 32.59 -21.97 11.15
C ASN A 773 33.61 -20.84 10.95
N ALA A 774 33.74 -19.95 11.93
CA ALA A 774 34.83 -18.99 12.00
C ALA A 774 36.03 -19.61 12.75
N ASP A 775 36.96 -20.27 12.06
CA ASP A 775 38.13 -20.90 12.69
C ASP A 775 38.94 -19.93 13.55
N THR A 776 39.10 -18.71 13.07
CA THR A 776 39.67 -17.59 13.83
C THR A 776 38.62 -16.52 14.04
N LEU A 777 38.32 -16.22 15.31
CA LEU A 777 37.42 -15.13 15.69
C LEU A 777 38.18 -14.13 16.57
N GLU A 778 38.37 -12.92 16.06
CA GLU A 778 39.06 -11.84 16.77
C GLU A 778 38.16 -10.65 17.07
N PHE A 779 38.17 -10.21 18.33
CA PHE A 779 37.47 -9.03 18.81
C PHE A 779 38.47 -8.04 19.43
N SER A 780 38.87 -7.02 18.68
CA SER A 780 39.99 -6.14 19.05
C SER A 780 39.58 -4.78 19.64
N SER A 781 38.29 -4.42 19.65
CA SER A 781 37.79 -3.19 20.32
C SER A 781 36.39 -3.35 20.96
N THR A 782 35.60 -2.27 21.01
CA THR A 782 34.21 -2.24 21.49
C THR A 782 33.29 -2.80 20.41
N ILE A 783 32.35 -3.64 20.82
CA ILE A 783 31.42 -4.31 19.90
C ILE A 783 30.01 -4.12 20.44
N TRP A 784 29.10 -3.80 19.54
CA TRP A 784 27.67 -3.83 19.82
C TRP A 784 27.12 -5.16 19.34
N ILE A 785 26.47 -5.89 20.24
CA ILE A 785 25.81 -7.16 19.91
C ILE A 785 24.35 -7.01 20.29
N ASP A 786 23.48 -6.99 19.29
CA ASP A 786 22.06 -7.26 19.47
C ASP A 786 21.85 -8.77 19.23
N PRO A 787 21.53 -9.55 20.27
CA PRO A 787 21.39 -11.00 20.13
C PRO A 787 20.10 -11.44 19.43
N GLY A 788 19.22 -10.51 19.00
CA GLY A 788 18.06 -10.82 18.14
C GLY A 788 17.04 -11.79 18.74
N LEU A 789 17.18 -12.09 20.03
CA LEU A 789 16.37 -13.07 20.74
C LEU A 789 14.91 -12.59 20.79
N SER A 790 13.95 -13.50 20.84
CA SER A 790 12.53 -13.20 21.01
C SER A 790 12.08 -13.27 22.48
N GLY A 791 12.77 -14.08 23.29
CA GLY A 791 12.40 -14.37 24.69
C GLY A 791 12.93 -13.41 25.75
N VAL A 792 12.49 -13.58 27.01
CA VAL A 792 13.04 -12.86 28.17
C VAL A 792 14.43 -13.38 28.50
N LEU A 793 15.39 -12.47 28.69
CA LEU A 793 16.78 -12.82 28.94
C LEU A 793 17.05 -12.86 30.45
N GLY A 794 17.36 -14.03 31.01
CA GLY A 794 17.70 -14.16 32.42
C GLY A 794 18.87 -15.10 32.66
N ASP A 795 20.00 -14.54 33.09
CA ASP A 795 21.22 -15.25 33.49
C ASP A 795 21.52 -16.49 32.62
N ALA A 796 21.50 -16.31 31.29
CA ALA A 796 21.50 -17.38 30.30
C ALA A 796 22.76 -17.35 29.43
N ASN A 797 23.08 -18.51 28.82
CA ASN A 797 24.25 -18.67 27.95
C ASN A 797 23.79 -18.99 26.54
N TYR A 798 24.04 -18.05 25.63
CA TYR A 798 23.79 -18.21 24.21
C TYR A 798 25.09 -18.60 23.50
N THR A 799 25.00 -19.43 22.47
CA THR A 799 26.16 -19.70 21.62
C THR A 799 26.27 -18.54 20.64
N LEU A 800 27.24 -17.65 20.84
CA LEU A 800 27.49 -16.56 19.88
C LEU A 800 28.16 -17.13 18.64
N ALA A 801 29.22 -17.90 18.84
CA ALA A 801 29.96 -18.54 17.77
C ALA A 801 30.25 -20.02 18.10
N SER A 802 30.28 -20.85 17.06
CA SER A 802 30.67 -22.26 17.17
C SER A 802 31.74 -22.62 16.14
N GLY A 803 32.59 -23.60 16.48
CA GLY A 803 33.68 -24.05 15.60
C GLY A 803 34.92 -23.14 15.62
N VAL A 804 35.05 -22.27 16.62
CA VAL A 804 36.18 -21.35 16.77
C VAL A 804 37.40 -22.10 17.31
N THR A 805 38.46 -22.20 16.51
CA THR A 805 39.72 -22.85 16.94
C THR A 805 40.67 -21.86 17.64
N THR A 806 40.64 -20.60 17.19
CA THR A 806 41.48 -19.51 17.69
C THR A 806 40.59 -18.32 18.03
N TYR A 807 40.42 -18.06 19.32
CA TYR A 807 39.73 -16.88 19.83
C TYR A 807 40.72 -15.89 20.44
N ALA A 808 40.66 -14.63 20.02
CA ALA A 808 41.46 -13.55 20.58
C ALA A 808 40.59 -12.31 20.79
N GLY A 809 40.56 -11.76 22.00
CA GLY A 809 39.87 -10.49 22.23
C GLY A 809 39.43 -10.23 23.65
N SER A 810 39.14 -8.96 23.91
CA SER A 810 38.49 -8.46 25.13
C SER A 810 37.44 -7.44 24.70
N ALA A 811 36.39 -7.93 24.05
CA ALA A 811 35.29 -7.08 23.58
C ALA A 811 34.57 -6.43 24.76
N VAL A 812 34.31 -5.13 24.67
CA VAL A 812 33.30 -4.49 25.51
C VAL A 812 31.99 -4.64 24.76
N ILE A 813 31.05 -5.44 25.30
CA ILE A 813 29.71 -5.56 24.72
C ILE A 813 28.90 -4.37 25.22
N LEU A 814 28.56 -3.47 24.31
CA LEU A 814 27.55 -2.44 24.55
C LEU A 814 26.19 -2.99 24.13
N ASN A 815 25.20 -2.79 25.00
CA ASN A 815 23.81 -3.10 24.74
C ASN A 815 22.96 -2.01 25.40
N ASP A 816 21.84 -1.66 24.78
CA ASP A 816 20.91 -0.64 25.29
C ASP A 816 19.83 -1.25 26.22
N MET A 817 19.90 -2.55 26.47
CA MET A 817 18.94 -3.30 27.29
C MET A 817 19.26 -3.15 28.77
N ASN A 818 18.74 -2.13 29.46
CA ASN A 818 18.79 -2.09 30.92
C ASN A 818 17.50 -2.70 31.48
N PRO A 819 17.48 -4.01 31.81
CA PRO A 819 18.22 -4.48 32.98
C PRO A 819 19.31 -5.53 32.71
N ILE A 820 19.70 -5.74 31.46
CA ILE A 820 20.55 -6.86 31.05
C ILE A 820 21.96 -6.37 30.72
N THR A 821 22.96 -7.13 31.14
CA THR A 821 24.34 -6.94 30.74
C THR A 821 24.83 -8.20 30.04
N PHE A 822 25.77 -8.05 29.12
CA PHE A 822 26.36 -9.20 28.45
C PHE A 822 27.86 -9.30 28.69
N SER A 823 28.34 -10.54 28.72
CA SER A 823 29.76 -10.85 28.74
C SER A 823 30.07 -12.03 27.83
N LEU A 824 31.29 -12.10 27.31
CA LEU A 824 31.75 -13.24 26.51
C LEU A 824 32.58 -14.19 27.34
N SER A 825 32.45 -15.49 27.06
CA SER A 825 33.45 -16.48 27.44
C SER A 825 33.77 -17.38 26.24
N HIS A 826 34.93 -18.01 26.27
CA HIS A 826 35.36 -18.97 25.26
C HIS A 826 35.55 -20.34 25.95
N ASP A 827 34.73 -21.32 25.56
CA ASP A 827 34.72 -22.68 26.13
C ASP A 827 34.87 -23.72 25.01
N GLY A 828 36.06 -24.34 24.95
CA GLY A 828 36.38 -25.30 23.90
C GLY A 828 36.48 -24.62 22.53
N THR A 829 35.52 -24.93 21.65
CA THR A 829 35.38 -24.33 20.31
C THR A 829 34.21 -23.35 20.22
N ASP A 830 33.52 -23.09 21.32
CA ASP A 830 32.35 -22.20 21.34
C ASP A 830 32.72 -20.88 22.01
N VAL A 831 32.30 -19.78 21.40
CA VAL A 831 32.24 -18.47 22.06
C VAL A 831 30.82 -18.26 22.55
N ARG A 832 30.68 -18.04 23.85
CA ARG A 832 29.41 -17.97 24.57
C ARG A 832 29.12 -16.54 24.98
N LEU A 833 27.89 -16.09 24.73
CA LEU A 833 27.33 -14.82 25.20
C LEU A 833 26.51 -15.08 26.47
N TYR A 834 26.99 -14.58 27.60
CA TYR A 834 26.32 -14.67 28.90
C TYR A 834 25.50 -13.41 29.10
N SER A 835 24.18 -13.55 29.21
CA SER A 835 23.34 -12.48 29.75
C SER A 835 23.41 -12.50 31.28
N SER A 836 23.38 -11.33 31.91
CA SER A 836 23.18 -11.17 33.34
C SER A 836 22.15 -10.09 33.58
N ARG A 837 21.07 -10.44 34.29
CA ARG A 837 19.95 -9.53 34.53
C ARG A 837 20.02 -8.94 35.93
N ASP A 838 19.81 -7.63 36.05
CA ASP A 838 19.50 -6.98 37.32
C ASP A 838 18.04 -7.28 37.69
N TRP A 839 17.86 -8.21 38.63
CA TRP A 839 16.56 -8.69 39.11
C TRP A 839 15.80 -7.70 40.01
N THR A 840 16.37 -6.53 40.26
CA THR A 840 15.76 -5.45 41.06
C THR A 840 15.60 -4.15 40.28
N TYR A 841 15.88 -4.19 38.98
CA TYR A 841 16.00 -2.99 38.16
C TYR A 841 14.73 -2.15 38.14
N TYR A 842 13.56 -2.74 37.88
CA TYR A 842 12.34 -1.94 37.77
C TYR A 842 11.97 -1.35 39.12
N ALA A 843 12.09 -2.11 40.21
CA ALA A 843 11.87 -1.61 41.57
C ALA A 843 12.80 -0.44 41.96
N ASP A 844 14.04 -0.44 41.48
CA ASP A 844 15.04 0.60 41.80
C ASP A 844 14.96 1.83 40.88
N ASN A 845 14.37 1.71 39.68
CA ASN A 845 14.44 2.75 38.64
C ASN A 845 13.09 3.35 38.24
N ILE A 846 11.95 2.82 38.69
CA ILE A 846 10.64 3.44 38.44
C ILE A 846 10.06 4.04 39.72
N SER A 847 9.40 5.20 39.59
CA SER A 847 8.84 5.93 40.74
C SER A 847 7.75 5.16 41.49
N ASN A 848 7.04 4.24 40.83
CA ASN A 848 6.07 3.35 41.45
C ASN A 848 6.71 2.01 41.80
N ASN A 849 7.22 1.92 43.03
CA ASN A 849 7.92 0.74 43.53
C ASN A 849 7.04 -0.54 43.53
N ASP A 850 5.72 -0.41 43.69
CA ASP A 850 4.81 -1.58 43.69
C ASP A 850 4.71 -2.17 42.27
N LEU A 851 4.56 -1.33 41.25
CA LEU A 851 4.63 -1.76 39.85
C LEU A 851 6.00 -2.34 39.53
N GLY A 852 7.08 -1.69 39.97
CA GLY A 852 8.45 -2.12 39.67
C GLY A 852 8.75 -3.50 40.26
N SER A 853 8.38 -3.70 41.52
CA SER A 853 8.51 -4.99 42.20
C SER A 853 7.68 -6.09 41.52
N THR A 854 6.48 -5.75 41.03
CA THR A 854 5.63 -6.67 40.28
C THR A 854 6.25 -7.06 38.94
N LEU A 855 6.80 -6.11 38.19
CA LEU A 855 7.50 -6.36 36.92
C LEU A 855 8.77 -7.20 37.11
N ASP A 856 9.55 -6.94 38.15
CA ASP A 856 10.72 -7.78 38.50
C ASP A 856 10.30 -9.21 38.86
N THR A 857 9.17 -9.36 39.58
CA THR A 857 8.61 -10.68 39.91
C THR A 857 8.08 -11.41 38.66
N MET A 858 7.44 -10.68 37.74
CA MET A 858 7.01 -11.22 36.45
C MET A 858 8.21 -11.65 35.61
N ALA A 859 9.30 -10.88 35.57
CA ALA A 859 10.51 -11.24 34.86
C ALA A 859 11.12 -12.54 35.39
N ALA A 860 11.17 -12.72 36.72
CA ALA A 860 11.60 -13.96 37.33
C ALA A 860 10.68 -15.14 36.97
N ALA A 861 9.37 -14.92 36.91
CA ALA A 861 8.38 -15.93 36.54
C ALA A 861 8.43 -16.32 35.05
N ALA A 862 8.72 -15.35 34.17
CA ALA A 862 8.89 -15.55 32.72
C ALA A 862 10.04 -16.51 32.44
N VAL A 863 11.20 -16.29 33.07
CA VAL A 863 12.38 -17.17 32.93
C VAL A 863 12.14 -18.58 33.49
N GLN A 864 11.24 -18.72 34.46
CA GLN A 864 10.81 -20.02 34.97
C GLN A 864 9.70 -20.68 34.13
N ASN A 865 9.29 -20.08 33.01
CA ASN A 865 8.16 -20.52 32.18
C ASN A 865 6.85 -20.70 32.97
N THR A 866 6.63 -19.83 33.95
CA THR A 866 5.42 -19.83 34.80
C THR A 866 4.50 -18.63 34.56
N LEU A 867 4.98 -17.64 33.82
CA LEU A 867 4.19 -16.51 33.32
C LEU A 867 3.44 -16.91 32.05
N SER A 868 2.31 -16.27 31.75
CA SER A 868 1.61 -16.49 30.48
C SER A 868 2.49 -16.10 29.27
N PRO A 869 2.18 -16.60 28.05
CA PRO A 869 2.88 -16.15 26.84
C PRO A 869 2.80 -14.63 26.64
N THR A 870 1.62 -14.04 26.86
CA THR A 870 1.39 -12.59 26.77
C THR A 870 2.25 -11.82 27.77
N GLY A 871 2.30 -12.27 29.04
CA GLY A 871 3.14 -11.66 30.06
C GLY A 871 4.64 -11.80 29.76
N THR A 872 5.04 -12.95 29.21
CA THR A 872 6.42 -13.19 28.76
C THR A 872 6.81 -12.21 27.66
N SER A 873 5.94 -12.00 26.66
CA SER A 873 6.14 -11.03 25.59
C SER A 873 6.23 -9.59 26.13
N LEU A 874 5.41 -9.22 27.11
CA LEU A 874 5.46 -7.89 27.72
C LEU A 874 6.81 -7.63 28.41
N ILE A 875 7.31 -8.57 29.23
CA ILE A 875 8.63 -8.43 29.86
C ILE A 875 9.74 -8.40 28.81
N ALA A 876 9.65 -9.24 27.79
CA ALA A 876 10.62 -9.31 26.71
C ALA A 876 10.71 -7.98 25.93
N ALA A 877 9.56 -7.32 25.70
CA ALA A 877 9.50 -6.01 25.06
C ALA A 877 10.02 -4.89 25.98
N LEU A 878 9.71 -4.94 27.28
CA LEU A 878 10.22 -3.99 28.27
C LEU A 878 11.75 -4.05 28.38
N ASP A 879 12.30 -5.25 28.56
CA ASP A 879 13.74 -5.48 28.72
C ASP A 879 14.53 -5.04 27.46
N ARG A 880 13.87 -4.99 26.28
CA ARG A 880 14.42 -4.51 25.00
C ARG A 880 14.19 -3.03 24.69
N SER A 881 13.43 -2.31 25.51
CA SER A 881 13.16 -0.89 25.26
C SER A 881 14.44 -0.05 25.41
N ASP A 882 14.58 1.02 24.63
CA ASP A 882 15.67 2.00 24.81
C ASP A 882 15.64 2.67 26.20
N THR A 883 14.46 2.73 26.83
CA THR A 883 14.29 3.32 28.16
C THR A 883 13.38 2.44 29.03
N PRO A 884 13.83 1.25 29.47
CA PRO A 884 12.95 0.26 30.11
C PRO A 884 12.21 0.78 31.35
N ALA A 885 12.85 1.65 32.13
CA ALA A 885 12.21 2.31 33.27
C ALA A 885 11.10 3.30 32.84
N GLY A 886 11.32 4.06 31.76
CA GLY A 886 10.34 4.98 31.19
C GLY A 886 9.18 4.23 30.51
N ALA A 887 9.48 3.15 29.80
CA ALA A 887 8.50 2.25 29.20
C ALA A 887 7.63 1.57 30.26
N ALA A 888 8.24 1.04 31.32
CA ALA A 888 7.55 0.43 32.45
C ALA A 888 6.62 1.42 33.17
N ALA A 889 7.02 2.69 33.32
CA ALA A 889 6.18 3.71 33.94
C ALA A 889 4.87 3.98 33.17
N GLN A 890 4.85 3.76 31.84
CA GLN A 890 3.66 3.93 30.99
C GLN A 890 2.64 2.78 31.10
N LEU A 891 2.98 1.70 31.82
CA LEU A 891 2.08 0.56 32.04
C LEU A 891 1.06 0.81 33.17
N GLN A 892 1.10 1.97 33.81
CA GLN A 892 0.12 2.33 34.83
C GLN A 892 -1.23 2.68 34.21
N PRO A 893 -2.36 2.36 34.88
CA PRO A 893 -3.66 2.84 34.42
C PRO A 893 -3.81 4.35 34.63
N HIS A 894 -4.58 5.01 33.76
CA HIS A 894 -5.03 6.36 34.01
C HIS A 894 -5.99 6.40 35.21
N THR A 895 -6.08 7.57 35.89
CA THR A 895 -6.89 7.69 37.11
C THR A 895 -8.09 8.61 36.92
N THR A 896 -9.25 8.22 37.46
CA THR A 896 -10.50 9.00 37.43
C THR A 896 -10.53 10.19 38.40
N ASN A 897 -9.42 10.44 39.11
CA ASN A 897 -9.32 11.52 40.09
C ASN A 897 -9.46 12.92 39.46
N GLY A 898 -9.05 13.09 38.20
CA GLY A 898 -9.19 14.35 37.47
C GLY A 898 -10.65 14.73 37.26
N LEU A 899 -11.42 13.81 36.66
CA LEU A 899 -12.87 13.89 36.50
C LEU A 899 -13.57 14.23 37.83
N ALA A 900 -13.27 13.49 38.90
CA ALA A 900 -13.88 13.71 40.20
C ALA A 900 -13.59 15.09 40.82
N LEU A 901 -12.37 15.61 40.65
CA LEU A 901 -12.00 16.94 41.16
C LEU A 901 -12.62 18.07 40.36
N ALA A 902 -12.81 17.88 39.07
CA ALA A 902 -13.50 18.83 38.22
C ALA A 902 -14.96 18.99 38.66
N LEU A 903 -15.65 17.87 38.91
CA LEU A 903 -16.99 17.84 39.52
C LEU A 903 -17.05 18.60 40.85
N VAL A 904 -16.15 18.31 41.79
CA VAL A 904 -16.11 18.97 43.11
C VAL A 904 -15.93 20.50 43.02
N ARG A 905 -15.32 21.01 41.94
CA ARG A 905 -15.10 22.45 41.74
C ARG A 905 -16.22 23.14 40.98
N GLN A 906 -16.88 22.44 40.07
CA GLN A 906 -17.88 23.01 39.16
C GLN A 906 -19.30 22.87 39.69
N THR A 907 -19.66 21.70 40.19
CA THR A 907 -21.03 21.41 40.60
C THR A 907 -21.53 22.32 41.73
N PRO A 908 -20.71 22.79 42.70
CA PRO A 908 -21.15 23.80 43.67
C PRO A 908 -21.53 25.13 43.02
N ASP A 909 -20.81 25.53 41.96
CA ASP A 909 -21.13 26.73 41.18
C ASP A 909 -22.43 26.54 40.39
N VAL A 910 -22.69 25.32 39.88
CA VAL A 910 -23.99 24.93 39.28
C VAL A 910 -25.09 25.03 40.33
N HIS A 911 -24.95 24.34 41.46
CA HIS A 911 -25.90 24.31 42.58
C HIS A 911 -26.22 25.70 43.16
N ARG A 912 -25.22 26.57 43.32
CA ARG A 912 -25.42 27.94 43.83
C ARG A 912 -26.27 28.80 42.90
N ALA A 913 -26.18 28.60 41.58
CA ALA A 913 -27.00 29.36 40.65
C ALA A 913 -28.46 28.90 40.57
N LEU A 914 -28.75 27.62 40.87
CA LEU A 914 -30.11 27.09 40.98
C LEU A 914 -30.94 27.78 42.09
N GLN A 915 -30.29 28.63 42.88
CA GLN A 915 -30.75 29.14 44.15
C GLN A 915 -30.87 30.68 44.13
N HIS A 916 -30.89 31.39 43.01
CA HIS A 916 -30.90 32.88 43.05
C HIS A 916 -32.22 33.50 43.58
N GLN A 917 -32.14 34.72 44.11
CA GLN A 917 -33.25 35.46 44.73
C GLN A 917 -34.15 36.10 43.66
N TYR A 918 -35.40 35.62 43.55
CA TYR A 918 -36.44 36.30 42.77
C TYR A 918 -36.87 37.59 43.47
N HIS A 919 -36.55 38.76 42.90
CA HIS A 919 -37.29 39.98 43.23
C HIS A 919 -38.57 40.01 42.38
N ILE A 920 -39.62 39.29 42.81
CA ILE A 920 -40.94 39.43 42.17
C ILE A 920 -41.56 40.74 42.65
N PRO A 921 -41.78 41.75 41.78
CA PRO A 921 -42.47 42.96 42.18
C PRO A 921 -43.97 42.62 42.28
N THR A 922 -44.43 42.37 43.50
CA THR A 922 -45.84 42.48 43.91
C THR A 922 -46.86 41.56 43.20
N ARG A 923 -46.94 40.27 43.54
CA ARG A 923 -48.19 39.53 43.89
C ARG A 923 -47.93 38.04 44.18
N GLU A 924 -48.43 37.61 45.35
CA GLU A 924 -48.44 36.25 45.95
C GLU A 924 -47.11 35.59 46.32
N GLU A 925 -46.87 35.51 47.63
CA GLU A 925 -45.69 34.99 48.34
C GLU A 925 -45.47 33.45 48.21
N ARG A 926 -46.02 32.79 47.16
CA ARG A 926 -46.02 31.32 46.97
C ARG A 926 -45.94 30.86 45.49
N GLY A 927 -45.19 31.57 44.65
CA GLY A 927 -45.02 31.26 43.22
C GLY A 927 -44.09 30.08 42.92
N TRP A 928 -44.26 29.50 41.73
CA TRP A 928 -43.35 28.50 41.16
C TRP A 928 -42.24 29.20 40.38
N PHE A 929 -41.12 28.51 40.22
CA PHE A 929 -40.04 28.97 39.36
C PHE A 929 -39.43 27.81 38.59
N ALA A 930 -38.90 28.12 37.43
CA ALA A 930 -38.08 27.22 36.63
C ALA A 930 -36.81 27.94 36.18
N PHE A 931 -35.75 27.18 35.99
CA PHE A 931 -34.49 27.68 35.47
C PHE A 931 -33.90 26.70 34.46
N GLY A 932 -33.05 27.25 33.59
CA GLY A 932 -32.12 26.46 32.81
C GLY A 932 -30.74 27.09 32.79
N ARG A 933 -29.73 26.25 32.70
CA ARG A 933 -28.33 26.66 32.71
C ARG A 933 -27.53 25.83 31.72
N LEU A 934 -26.68 26.50 30.97
CA LEU A 934 -25.59 25.90 30.22
C LEU A 934 -24.29 26.16 30.99
N HIS A 935 -23.43 25.17 31.08
CA HIS A 935 -22.12 25.29 31.69
C HIS A 935 -21.07 24.59 30.85
N GLY A 936 -19.84 25.07 30.94
CA GLY A 936 -18.68 24.43 30.35
C GLY A 936 -17.42 24.80 31.10
N HIS A 937 -16.42 23.95 30.99
CA HIS A 937 -15.15 24.10 31.65
C HIS A 937 -14.01 23.63 30.78
N PHE A 938 -12.84 24.15 31.07
CA PHE A 938 -11.59 23.67 30.51
C PHE A 938 -10.44 23.98 31.46
N GLY A 939 -9.44 23.12 31.53
CA GLY A 939 -8.25 23.37 32.29
C GLY A 939 -7.12 22.39 32.10
N HIS A 940 -5.97 22.70 32.69
CA HIS A 940 -4.73 21.94 32.57
C HIS A 940 -4.15 21.59 33.95
N GLN A 941 -3.68 20.35 34.10
CA GLN A 941 -2.95 19.84 35.26
C GLN A 941 -1.57 19.33 34.82
N ASN A 942 -0.51 19.84 35.42
CA ASN A 942 0.84 19.34 35.16
C ASN A 942 1.02 17.93 35.75
N GLY A 943 1.76 17.08 35.03
CA GLY A 943 2.34 15.84 35.56
C GLY A 943 3.45 16.13 36.57
N ASN A 944 3.75 15.17 37.45
CA ASN A 944 4.69 15.37 38.57
C ASN A 944 5.93 14.47 38.56
N GLY A 945 6.17 13.71 37.48
CA GLY A 945 7.33 12.83 37.33
C GLY A 945 7.34 11.57 38.22
N GLU A 946 6.41 11.44 39.17
CA GLU A 946 6.26 10.27 40.05
C GLU A 946 5.07 9.38 39.66
N ALA A 947 3.98 9.93 39.09
CA ALA A 947 2.89 9.17 38.45
C ALA A 947 1.97 10.07 37.59
N ALA A 948 1.53 9.52 36.46
CA ALA A 948 0.66 10.05 35.40
C ALA A 948 1.15 11.30 34.63
N ASP A 949 0.95 11.25 33.31
CA ASP A 949 1.03 12.39 32.42
C ASP A 949 0.16 13.53 32.93
N GLY A 950 0.59 14.76 32.65
CA GLY A 950 -0.30 15.90 32.78
C GLY A 950 -1.54 15.68 31.93
N TYR A 951 -2.66 16.28 32.30
CA TYR A 951 -3.89 16.15 31.53
C TYR A 951 -4.55 17.51 31.30
N ASP A 952 -5.17 17.60 30.13
CA ASP A 952 -6.18 18.61 29.85
C ASP A 952 -7.55 18.04 30.21
N ILE A 953 -8.40 18.87 30.80
CA ILE A 953 -9.76 18.49 31.18
C ILE A 953 -10.72 19.51 30.60
N TYR A 954 -11.74 19.06 29.90
CA TYR A 954 -12.76 19.95 29.36
C TYR A 954 -14.10 19.26 29.29
N GLY A 955 -15.16 20.04 29.36
CA GLY A 955 -16.50 19.49 29.37
C GLY A 955 -17.57 20.55 29.26
N ASN A 956 -18.78 20.10 29.04
CA ASN A 956 -19.95 20.96 28.95
C ASN A 956 -21.22 20.23 29.33
N GLY A 957 -22.25 20.98 29.70
CA GLY A 957 -23.49 20.39 30.12
C GLY A 957 -24.62 21.40 30.27
N MET A 958 -25.78 20.85 30.59
CA MET A 958 -26.99 21.61 30.86
C MET A 958 -27.69 21.14 32.13
N ALA A 959 -28.07 22.10 32.96
CA ALA A 959 -28.89 21.88 34.13
C ALA A 959 -30.27 22.50 33.91
N LEU A 960 -31.32 21.76 34.28
CA LEU A 960 -32.70 22.21 34.28
C LEU A 960 -33.30 21.93 35.65
N GLY A 961 -34.15 22.82 36.13
CA GLY A 961 -34.82 22.57 37.38
C GLY A 961 -35.91 23.56 37.68
N GLY A 962 -36.58 23.31 38.80
CA GLY A 962 -37.69 24.12 39.23
C GLY A 962 -38.06 23.85 40.67
N GLY A 963 -38.73 24.82 41.27
CA GLY A 963 -39.05 24.77 42.68
C GLY A 963 -40.17 25.72 43.04
N ARG A 964 -40.40 25.80 44.35
CA ARG A 964 -41.46 26.62 44.92
C ARG A 964 -40.92 27.47 46.07
N ASN A 965 -41.39 28.71 46.12
CA ASN A 965 -41.24 29.57 47.29
C ASN A 965 -42.26 29.14 48.35
N PHE A 966 -41.81 28.57 49.47
CA PHE A 966 -42.69 28.14 50.57
C PHE A 966 -42.97 29.27 51.56
N SER A 967 -42.02 30.18 51.71
CA SER A 967 -42.14 31.44 52.46
C SER A 967 -41.20 32.49 51.85
N PRO A 968 -41.27 33.76 52.28
CA PRO A 968 -40.29 34.79 51.88
C PRO A 968 -38.83 34.43 52.22
N HIS A 969 -38.62 33.42 53.08
CA HIS A 969 -37.33 33.00 53.58
C HIS A 969 -36.91 31.61 53.14
N LEU A 970 -37.76 30.84 52.44
CA LEU A 970 -37.50 29.43 52.17
C LEU A 970 -37.96 29.01 50.77
N GLN A 971 -37.02 28.44 50.02
CA GLN A 971 -37.22 27.85 48.70
C GLN A 971 -36.78 26.39 48.71
N PHE A 972 -37.51 25.56 47.98
CA PHE A 972 -37.15 24.16 47.76
C PHE A 972 -37.49 23.76 46.33
N GLY A 973 -36.65 22.95 45.71
CA GLY A 973 -36.84 22.48 44.35
C GLY A 973 -36.05 21.22 44.02
N LEU A 974 -36.19 20.79 42.77
CA LEU A 974 -35.48 19.66 42.18
C LEU A 974 -34.73 20.13 40.94
N PHE A 975 -33.64 19.46 40.62
CA PHE A 975 -32.89 19.69 39.39
C PHE A 975 -32.45 18.38 38.75
N LEU A 976 -32.20 18.45 37.45
CA LEU A 976 -31.58 17.46 36.60
C LEU A 976 -30.44 18.15 35.85
N ASP A 977 -29.29 17.49 35.76
CA ASP A 977 -28.08 18.02 35.16
C ASP A 977 -27.45 16.91 34.30
N TYR A 978 -27.19 17.23 33.04
CA TYR A 978 -26.58 16.33 32.07
C TYR A 978 -25.33 17.01 31.52
N GLY A 979 -24.21 16.30 31.50
CA GLY A 979 -22.96 16.83 30.98
C GLY A 979 -22.04 15.74 30.45
N THR A 980 -21.06 16.18 29.67
CA THR A 980 -19.95 15.35 29.20
C THR A 980 -18.64 15.97 29.67
N GLU A 981 -17.68 15.13 30.00
CA GLU A 981 -16.35 15.54 30.44
C GLU A 981 -15.30 14.63 29.84
N THR A 982 -14.24 15.22 29.29
CA THR A 982 -13.09 14.51 28.74
C THR A 982 -11.85 14.88 29.55
N GLN A 983 -11.07 13.87 29.90
CA GLN A 983 -9.73 14.00 30.46
C GLN A 983 -8.72 13.46 29.45
N ASP A 984 -7.98 14.34 28.80
CA ASP A 984 -7.02 14.06 27.73
C ASP A 984 -5.59 14.02 28.30
N PHE A 985 -4.91 12.87 28.17
CA PHE A 985 -3.54 12.64 28.61
C PHE A 985 -2.52 12.78 27.48
N SER A 986 -2.85 13.49 26.40
CA SER A 986 -2.01 13.70 25.22
C SER A 986 -1.69 12.39 24.49
N SER A 987 -0.41 12.05 24.32
CA SER A 987 0.00 10.86 23.56
C SER A 987 -0.34 9.52 24.23
N THR A 988 -0.75 9.53 25.51
CA THR A 988 -1.03 8.29 26.28
C THR A 988 -2.52 7.94 26.36
N GLY A 989 -3.40 8.70 25.69
CA GLY A 989 -4.84 8.40 25.58
C GLY A 989 -5.73 9.36 26.36
N ASP A 990 -6.99 8.99 26.56
CA ASP A 990 -8.05 9.86 27.11
C ASP A 990 -9.14 9.08 27.86
N MET A 991 -9.95 9.80 28.63
CA MET A 991 -11.15 9.28 29.30
C MET A 991 -12.33 10.22 29.08
N ASP A 992 -13.40 9.68 28.53
CA ASP A 992 -14.67 10.36 28.28
C ASP A 992 -15.73 9.89 29.29
N ASP A 993 -16.37 10.82 29.99
CA ASP A 993 -17.43 10.57 30.97
C ASP A 993 -18.73 11.29 30.58
N THR A 994 -19.82 10.52 30.50
CA THR A 994 -21.18 11.04 30.36
C THR A 994 -21.93 10.98 31.68
N ILE A 995 -22.35 12.15 32.17
CA ILE A 995 -22.84 12.33 33.55
C ILE A 995 -24.31 12.71 33.54
N LEU A 996 -25.11 11.98 34.32
CA LEU A 996 -26.50 12.32 34.63
C LEU A 996 -26.70 12.48 36.13
N ARG A 997 -26.90 13.71 36.58
CA ARG A 997 -27.04 14.08 37.99
C ARG A 997 -28.43 14.62 38.29
N MET A 998 -28.99 14.26 39.45
CA MET A 998 -30.24 14.83 39.92
C MET A 998 -30.28 14.97 41.43
N GLY A 999 -31.12 15.89 41.93
CA GLY A 999 -31.32 15.99 43.36
C GLY A 999 -32.19 17.15 43.83
N PRO A 1000 -32.55 17.15 45.13
CA PRO A 1000 -33.18 18.29 45.76
C PRO A 1000 -32.19 19.40 46.11
N PHE A 1001 -32.69 20.63 46.07
CA PHE A 1001 -32.01 21.80 46.61
C PHE A 1001 -32.93 22.62 47.52
N MET A 1002 -32.31 23.33 48.44
CA MET A 1002 -32.96 24.23 49.38
C MET A 1002 -32.18 25.54 49.46
N ARG A 1003 -32.90 26.65 49.58
CA ARG A 1003 -32.35 27.94 49.96
C ARG A 1003 -33.15 28.54 51.10
N TRP A 1004 -32.43 29.04 52.08
CA TRP A 1004 -32.95 29.86 53.16
C TRP A 1004 -32.34 31.27 53.10
N SER A 1005 -33.16 32.30 53.20
CA SER A 1005 -32.69 33.70 53.22
C SER A 1005 -33.38 34.52 54.30
N SER A 1006 -32.61 35.29 55.06
CA SER A 1006 -33.15 36.19 56.09
C SER A 1006 -32.32 37.46 56.17
N GLY A 1007 -32.94 38.60 55.83
CA GLY A 1007 -32.24 39.88 55.71
C GLY A 1007 -31.11 39.79 54.68
N THR A 1008 -29.89 40.05 55.13
CA THR A 1008 -28.66 39.99 54.33
C THR A 1008 -27.98 38.62 54.33
N THR A 1009 -28.54 37.62 55.02
CA THR A 1009 -27.93 36.28 55.13
C THR A 1009 -28.63 35.30 54.20
N THR A 1010 -27.84 34.52 53.47
CA THR A 1010 -28.31 33.44 52.62
C THR A 1010 -27.58 32.14 52.98
N TRP A 1011 -28.34 31.07 53.18
CA TRP A 1011 -27.84 29.71 53.24
C TRP A 1011 -28.45 28.89 52.11
N SER A 1012 -27.66 28.04 51.50
CA SER A 1012 -28.16 27.15 50.48
C SER A 1012 -27.48 25.79 50.52
N THR A 1013 -28.19 24.78 50.05
CA THR A 1013 -27.70 23.41 50.01
C THR A 1013 -28.36 22.61 48.90
N ALA A 1014 -27.60 21.69 48.32
CA ALA A 1014 -28.09 20.69 47.39
C ALA A 1014 -27.50 19.33 47.74
N ILE A 1015 -28.34 18.30 47.65
CA ILE A 1015 -27.95 16.89 47.79
C ILE A 1015 -28.25 16.26 46.44
N SER A 1016 -27.30 15.53 45.87
CA SER A 1016 -27.44 14.95 44.54
C SER A 1016 -26.87 13.55 44.47
N VAL A 1017 -27.40 12.77 43.53
CA VAL A 1017 -26.84 11.50 43.08
C VAL A 1017 -26.59 11.58 41.57
N ALA A 1018 -25.56 10.89 41.08
CA ALA A 1018 -25.25 10.84 39.66
C ALA A 1018 -24.84 9.43 39.21
N THR A 1019 -25.11 9.15 37.94
CA THR A 1019 -24.55 8.01 37.20
C THR A 1019 -23.61 8.53 36.11
N HIS A 1020 -22.53 7.79 35.91
CA HIS A 1020 -21.45 8.08 34.98
C HIS A 1020 -21.27 6.89 34.05
N ASP A 1021 -21.14 7.16 32.76
CA ASP A 1021 -20.78 6.19 31.73
C ASP A 1021 -19.42 6.61 31.17
N VAL A 1022 -18.39 5.82 31.46
CA VAL A 1022 -16.99 6.17 31.21
C VAL A 1022 -16.41 5.25 30.16
N SER A 1023 -15.86 5.85 29.10
CA SER A 1023 -15.01 5.18 28.13
C SER A 1023 -13.57 5.66 28.32
N SER A 1024 -12.60 4.74 28.29
CA SER A 1024 -11.19 5.01 28.56
C SER A 1024 -10.33 4.37 27.49
N THR A 1025 -9.41 5.16 26.92
CA THR A 1025 -8.36 4.69 26.01
C THR A 1025 -7.00 4.96 26.64
N ARG A 1026 -6.15 3.93 26.73
CA ARG A 1026 -4.78 4.01 27.23
C ARG A 1026 -3.80 3.52 26.17
N ASN A 1027 -3.01 4.44 25.65
CA ASN A 1027 -1.98 4.15 24.65
C ASN A 1027 -0.66 3.81 25.32
N VAL A 1028 0.05 2.81 24.76
CA VAL A 1028 1.43 2.45 25.11
C VAL A 1028 2.29 2.64 23.86
N PRO A 1029 2.79 3.87 23.60
CA PRO A 1029 3.44 4.23 22.34
C PRO A 1029 4.62 3.34 21.93
N TRP A 1030 5.44 2.89 22.89
CA TRP A 1030 6.60 2.05 22.61
C TRP A 1030 6.24 0.61 22.22
N LEU A 1031 5.00 0.17 22.49
CA LEU A 1031 4.42 -1.07 21.97
C LEU A 1031 3.57 -0.85 20.72
N ASN A 1032 3.32 0.41 20.34
CA ASN A 1032 2.30 0.77 19.35
C ASN A 1032 0.92 0.14 19.68
N GLU A 1033 0.56 0.10 20.96
CA GLU A 1033 -0.68 -0.51 21.46
C GLU A 1033 -1.67 0.54 21.99
N SER A 1034 -2.96 0.27 21.81
CA SER A 1034 -4.08 0.94 22.48
C SER A 1034 -4.84 -0.07 23.31
N ASN A 1035 -5.24 0.34 24.52
CA ASN A 1035 -6.03 -0.47 25.45
C ASN A 1035 -7.29 0.30 25.84
N ASP A 1036 -8.45 -0.28 25.57
CA ASP A 1036 -9.74 0.39 25.67
C ASP A 1036 -10.62 -0.25 26.75
N ALA A 1037 -11.41 0.52 27.48
CA ALA A 1037 -12.32 0.01 28.50
C ALA A 1037 -13.57 0.88 28.67
N ASP A 1038 -14.72 0.23 28.88
CA ASP A 1038 -15.96 0.89 29.29
C ASP A 1038 -16.36 0.48 30.71
N PHE A 1039 -16.71 1.45 31.56
CA PHE A 1039 -17.14 1.20 32.94
C PHE A 1039 -18.07 2.28 33.49
N ASN A 1040 -18.76 1.95 34.59
CA ASN A 1040 -19.71 2.86 35.21
C ASN A 1040 -19.16 3.42 36.51
N MET A 1041 -19.51 4.68 36.82
CA MET A 1041 -19.33 5.25 38.15
C MET A 1041 -20.65 5.78 38.71
N ARG A 1042 -20.70 5.94 40.04
CA ARG A 1042 -21.85 6.47 40.76
C ARG A 1042 -21.38 7.41 41.85
N ASP A 1043 -21.96 8.60 41.92
CA ASP A 1043 -21.65 9.54 42.99
C ASP A 1043 -22.87 9.91 43.84
N ALA A 1044 -22.57 10.27 45.09
CA ALA A 1044 -23.46 10.99 45.98
C ALA A 1044 -22.73 12.23 46.52
N MET A 1045 -23.30 13.40 46.27
CA MET A 1045 -22.69 14.68 46.63
C MET A 1045 -23.61 15.55 47.49
N VAL A 1046 -23.03 16.18 48.51
CA VAL A 1046 -23.65 17.25 49.29
C VAL A 1046 -22.83 18.52 49.09
N SER A 1047 -23.50 19.59 48.70
CA SER A 1047 -22.91 20.92 48.60
C SER A 1047 -23.69 21.92 49.43
N THR A 1048 -23.00 22.87 50.06
CA THR A 1048 -23.63 23.92 50.85
C THR A 1048 -22.88 25.23 50.75
N SER A 1049 -23.60 26.35 50.78
CA SER A 1049 -23.03 27.69 50.79
C SER A 1049 -23.72 28.59 51.83
N LEU A 1050 -22.93 29.43 52.50
CA LEU A 1050 -23.40 30.44 53.44
C LEU A 1050 -22.77 31.78 53.04
N ALA A 1051 -23.60 32.81 52.89
CA ALA A 1051 -23.17 34.14 52.48
C ALA A 1051 -23.88 35.23 53.30
N HIS A 1052 -23.20 36.35 53.54
CA HIS A 1052 -23.76 37.48 54.28
C HIS A 1052 -23.38 38.82 53.65
N SER A 1053 -24.34 39.58 53.15
CA SER A 1053 -24.11 40.84 52.46
C SER A 1053 -23.97 42.03 53.41
N PHE A 1054 -22.94 42.86 53.21
CA PHE A 1054 -22.73 44.15 53.86
C PHE A 1054 -22.84 45.27 52.82
N HIS A 1055 -23.66 46.28 53.10
CA HIS A 1055 -23.86 47.40 52.18
C HIS A 1055 -23.00 48.61 52.59
N VAL A 1056 -22.19 49.10 51.65
CA VAL A 1056 -21.36 50.30 51.81
C VAL A 1056 -21.68 51.28 50.67
N GLY A 1057 -22.66 52.15 50.91
CA GLY A 1057 -23.19 53.05 49.88
C GLY A 1057 -23.88 52.26 48.76
N ASN A 1058 -23.39 52.39 47.53
CA ASN A 1058 -23.91 51.66 46.36
C ASN A 1058 -23.11 50.38 46.06
N LEU A 1059 -22.18 50.00 46.93
CA LEU A 1059 -21.41 48.76 46.84
C LEU A 1059 -21.94 47.76 47.86
N GLU A 1060 -22.00 46.49 47.46
CA GLU A 1060 -22.31 45.37 48.33
C GLU A 1060 -21.08 44.46 48.44
N LEU A 1061 -20.75 44.08 49.66
CA LEU A 1061 -19.64 43.20 50.00
C LEU A 1061 -20.18 41.92 50.65
N GLU A 1062 -19.97 40.77 50.03
CA GLU A 1062 -20.52 39.49 50.47
C GLU A 1062 -19.38 38.49 50.79
N PRO A 1063 -18.95 38.35 52.06
CA PRO A 1063 -18.21 37.17 52.48
C PRO A 1063 -19.06 35.92 52.30
N LEU A 1064 -18.41 34.85 51.82
CA LEU A 1064 -19.02 33.56 51.55
C LEU A 1064 -18.15 32.39 52.00
N VAL A 1065 -18.79 31.32 52.44
CA VAL A 1065 -18.17 30.02 52.73
C VAL A 1065 -18.97 28.93 52.02
N GLU A 1066 -18.27 27.98 51.42
CA GLU A 1066 -18.85 26.83 50.73
C GLU A 1066 -18.18 25.54 51.22
N GLY A 1067 -18.95 24.45 51.20
CA GLY A 1067 -18.46 23.12 51.55
C GLY A 1067 -19.06 22.08 50.61
N VAL A 1068 -18.24 21.11 50.23
CA VAL A 1068 -18.60 20.02 49.31
C VAL A 1068 -18.09 18.71 49.87
N PHE A 1069 -18.95 17.72 49.94
CA PHE A 1069 -18.59 16.34 50.25
C PHE A 1069 -19.15 15.42 49.16
N MET A 1070 -18.30 14.56 48.60
CA MET A 1070 -18.67 13.60 47.55
C MET A 1070 -18.14 12.22 47.89
N ILE A 1071 -18.97 11.20 47.68
CA ILE A 1071 -18.55 9.79 47.62
C ILE A 1071 -18.73 9.37 46.17
N LEU A 1072 -17.69 8.80 45.57
CA LEU A 1072 -17.68 8.29 44.20
C LEU A 1072 -17.30 6.81 44.24
N ASP A 1073 -18.20 5.95 43.78
CA ASP A 1073 -17.97 4.52 43.60
C ASP A 1073 -17.74 4.25 42.10
N SER A 1074 -16.60 3.64 41.76
CA SER A 1074 -16.25 3.19 40.41
C SER A 1074 -16.29 1.67 40.36
N ASP A 1075 -16.98 1.11 39.36
CA ASP A 1075 -16.99 -0.33 39.12
C ASP A 1075 -15.61 -0.83 38.68
N SER A 1076 -15.32 -2.12 38.90
CA SER A 1076 -14.12 -2.77 38.34
C SER A 1076 -14.24 -2.91 36.84
N TYR A 1077 -13.13 -2.79 36.10
CA TYR A 1077 -13.12 -2.92 34.65
C TYR A 1077 -11.90 -3.68 34.13
N LYS A 1078 -11.97 -4.07 32.85
CA LYS A 1078 -10.87 -4.74 32.15
C LYS A 1078 -10.68 -4.03 30.83
N GLU A 1079 -9.44 -3.75 30.49
CA GLU A 1079 -9.08 -3.19 29.20
C GLU A 1079 -9.03 -4.30 28.15
N ASP A 1080 -9.58 -4.02 26.97
CA ASP A 1080 -9.44 -4.78 25.73
C ASP A 1080 -8.36 -4.12 24.87
N GLY A 1081 -7.36 -4.88 24.43
CA GLY A 1081 -6.19 -4.33 23.76
C GLY A 1081 -5.06 -5.34 23.61
N GLY A 1082 -3.82 -4.85 23.66
CA GLY A 1082 -2.60 -5.63 23.44
C GLY A 1082 -2.04 -6.33 24.68
N ILE A 1083 -0.75 -6.65 24.65
CA ILE A 1083 -0.07 -7.42 25.71
C ILE A 1083 0.03 -6.65 27.04
N SER A 1084 -0.17 -5.33 27.00
CA SER A 1084 -0.13 -4.42 28.14
C SER A 1084 -1.50 -4.20 28.84
N ALA A 1085 -2.57 -4.88 28.40
CA ALA A 1085 -3.92 -4.68 28.93
C ALA A 1085 -4.07 -5.01 30.43
N LEU A 1086 -4.83 -4.20 31.17
CA LEU A 1086 -5.01 -4.30 32.62
C LEU A 1086 -6.42 -4.74 33.03
N SER A 1087 -6.51 -5.29 34.24
CA SER A 1087 -7.74 -5.43 35.02
C SER A 1087 -7.63 -4.49 36.22
N VAL A 1088 -8.58 -3.56 36.37
CA VAL A 1088 -8.59 -2.55 37.41
C VAL A 1088 -9.72 -2.83 38.40
N ASP A 1089 -9.38 -2.84 39.70
CA ASP A 1089 -10.34 -3.14 40.76
C ASP A 1089 -11.34 -2.00 40.98
N SER A 1090 -12.50 -2.33 41.56
CA SER A 1090 -13.50 -1.33 41.96
C SER A 1090 -12.94 -0.39 43.03
N GLN A 1091 -13.27 0.90 42.94
CA GLN A 1091 -12.73 1.93 43.82
C GLN A 1091 -13.84 2.71 44.51
N GLN A 1092 -13.61 3.09 45.77
CA GLN A 1092 -14.45 4.07 46.48
C GLN A 1092 -13.60 5.26 46.91
N SER A 1093 -13.89 6.42 46.32
CA SER A 1093 -13.19 7.67 46.56
C SER A 1093 -14.06 8.65 47.35
N LYS A 1094 -13.43 9.40 48.27
CA LYS A 1094 -14.11 10.40 49.11
C LYS A 1094 -13.44 11.75 48.95
N TYR A 1095 -14.24 12.76 48.64
CA TYR A 1095 -13.78 14.13 48.45
C TYR A 1095 -14.44 15.04 49.48
N LEU A 1096 -13.64 15.89 50.12
CA LEU A 1096 -14.12 16.96 51.01
C LEU A 1096 -13.36 18.22 50.66
N ALA A 1097 -14.09 19.25 50.23
CA ALA A 1097 -13.52 20.54 49.89
C ALA A 1097 -14.29 21.68 50.55
N SER A 1098 -13.58 22.78 50.82
CA SER A 1098 -14.17 24.02 51.35
C SER A 1098 -13.66 25.23 50.60
N THR A 1099 -14.53 26.22 50.39
CA THR A 1099 -14.18 27.50 49.80
C THR A 1099 -14.50 28.62 50.78
N ALA A 1100 -13.59 29.57 50.98
CA ALA A 1100 -13.84 30.78 51.78
C ALA A 1100 -13.43 32.00 50.97
N GLY A 1101 -14.34 32.95 50.79
CA GLY A 1101 -14.11 34.07 49.87
C GLY A 1101 -14.92 35.32 50.16
N LEU A 1102 -14.71 36.31 49.30
CA LEU A 1102 -15.32 37.63 49.36
C LEU A 1102 -15.75 38.04 47.96
N GLN A 1103 -17.00 38.48 47.81
CA GLN A 1103 -17.55 39.02 46.57
C GLN A 1103 -17.90 40.51 46.75
N LEU A 1104 -17.70 41.29 45.68
CA LEU A 1104 -18.05 42.69 45.57
C LEU A 1104 -19.03 42.87 44.42
N SER A 1105 -20.17 43.50 44.65
CA SER A 1105 -21.22 43.76 43.66
C SER A 1105 -21.64 45.22 43.63
N ARG A 1106 -22.16 45.66 42.48
CA ARG A 1106 -22.80 46.98 42.32
C ARG A 1106 -23.97 46.89 41.36
N THR A 1107 -25.15 47.30 41.79
CA THR A 1107 -26.34 47.32 40.92
C THR A 1107 -26.50 48.65 40.19
N PHE A 1108 -26.79 48.57 38.89
CA PHE A 1108 -27.10 49.69 38.01
C PHE A 1108 -28.56 49.58 37.54
N HIS A 1109 -29.33 50.65 37.69
CA HIS A 1109 -30.70 50.71 37.22
C HIS A 1109 -30.74 51.24 35.77
N LEU A 1110 -31.23 50.42 34.84
CA LEU A 1110 -31.32 50.67 33.39
C LEU A 1110 -32.78 50.80 32.94
N GLY A 1111 -33.56 51.66 33.60
CA GLY A 1111 -34.98 51.84 33.28
C GLY A 1111 -35.83 50.63 33.69
N THR A 1112 -36.15 49.75 32.75
CA THR A 1112 -36.95 48.52 32.99
C THR A 1112 -36.10 47.28 33.28
N ALA A 1113 -34.80 47.45 33.46
CA ALA A 1113 -33.88 46.37 33.79
C ALA A 1113 -32.87 46.82 34.87
N THR A 1114 -32.32 45.85 35.60
CA THR A 1114 -31.23 46.02 36.58
C THR A 1114 -30.03 45.20 36.13
N LEU A 1115 -28.85 45.82 36.13
CA LEU A 1115 -27.58 45.16 35.79
C LEU A 1115 -26.67 45.12 37.02
N THR A 1116 -26.25 43.94 37.46
CA THR A 1116 -25.40 43.76 38.63
C THR A 1116 -24.12 42.99 38.27
N PRO A 1117 -23.03 43.69 37.91
CA PRO A 1117 -21.70 43.08 37.88
C PRO A 1117 -21.23 42.69 39.29
N ARG A 1118 -20.53 41.56 39.39
CA ARG A 1118 -19.90 41.06 40.61
C ARG A 1118 -18.49 40.58 40.31
N LEU A 1119 -17.57 40.83 41.24
CA LEU A 1119 -16.20 40.32 41.22
C LEU A 1119 -15.94 39.62 42.54
N GLY A 1120 -15.28 38.47 42.53
CA GLY A 1120 -14.98 37.74 43.76
C GLY A 1120 -13.61 37.07 43.74
N MET A 1121 -13.12 36.82 44.94
CA MET A 1121 -11.91 36.04 45.20
C MET A 1121 -12.16 35.09 46.37
N ALA A 1122 -11.65 33.86 46.29
CA ALA A 1122 -11.80 32.87 47.34
C ALA A 1122 -10.60 31.93 47.41
N TRP A 1123 -10.34 31.41 48.59
CA TRP A 1123 -9.43 30.30 48.82
C TRP A 1123 -10.24 29.00 48.83
N TRP A 1124 -9.84 28.03 48.00
CA TRP A 1124 -10.40 26.69 47.93
C TRP A 1124 -9.39 25.70 48.49
N HIS A 1125 -9.86 24.76 49.31
CA HIS A 1125 -9.01 23.78 49.98
C HIS A 1125 -9.65 22.38 49.96
N GLN A 1126 -8.88 21.35 49.61
CA GLN A 1126 -9.28 19.94 49.72
C GLN A 1126 -8.64 19.26 50.95
N TRP A 1127 -9.44 18.50 51.68
CA TRP A 1127 -9.09 17.97 53.01
C TRP A 1127 -8.73 16.49 53.04
N LEU A 1128 -9.15 15.70 52.05
CA LEU A 1128 -8.99 14.23 52.06
C LEU A 1128 -7.89 13.80 51.08
N ASN A 1129 -7.14 12.78 51.49
CA ASN A 1129 -6.22 12.06 50.63
C ASN A 1129 -6.99 11.10 49.71
N ARG A 1130 -6.36 10.74 48.58
CA ARG A 1130 -6.96 9.86 47.57
C ARG A 1130 -6.63 8.40 47.86
N PRO A 1131 -7.52 7.47 47.53
CA PRO A 1131 -7.20 6.05 47.55
C PRO A 1131 -6.26 5.69 46.41
N ASP A 1132 -5.43 4.66 46.65
CA ASP A 1132 -4.63 4.02 45.62
C ASP A 1132 -5.54 3.15 44.74
N ILE A 1133 -5.13 2.96 43.49
CA ILE A 1133 -5.79 2.14 42.49
C ILE A 1133 -5.06 0.82 42.39
N ASN A 1134 -5.75 -0.29 42.61
CA ASN A 1134 -5.16 -1.61 42.37
C ASN A 1134 -5.47 -2.06 40.94
N ALA A 1135 -4.42 -2.46 40.23
CA ALA A 1135 -4.51 -3.02 38.90
C ALA A 1135 -3.67 -4.31 38.80
N ALA A 1136 -4.00 -5.17 37.85
CA ALA A 1136 -3.21 -6.34 37.51
C ALA A 1136 -3.16 -6.50 36.00
N PHE A 1137 -2.10 -7.11 35.46
CA PHE A 1137 -2.04 -7.44 34.05
C PHE A 1137 -3.13 -8.48 33.72
N ARG A 1138 -3.92 -8.24 32.68
CA ARG A 1138 -5.11 -9.05 32.38
C ARG A 1138 -4.77 -10.51 32.09
N SER A 1139 -3.64 -10.77 31.43
CA SER A 1139 -3.14 -12.10 31.13
C SER A 1139 -2.64 -12.85 32.36
N ASP A 1140 -2.21 -12.11 33.39
CA ASP A 1140 -1.58 -12.66 34.59
C ASP A 1140 -2.12 -11.98 35.87
N PRO A 1141 -3.39 -12.25 36.27
CA PRO A 1141 -4.06 -11.52 37.36
C PRO A 1141 -3.43 -11.71 38.76
N ALA A 1142 -2.50 -12.66 38.92
CA ALA A 1142 -1.76 -12.86 40.16
C ALA A 1142 -0.72 -11.77 40.42
N TYR A 1143 -0.36 -11.00 39.40
CA TYR A 1143 0.65 -9.94 39.44
C TYR A 1143 -0.05 -8.58 39.49
N SER A 1144 -0.55 -8.26 40.68
CA SER A 1144 -1.22 -6.98 40.96
C SER A 1144 -0.25 -5.94 41.52
N PHE A 1145 -0.51 -4.67 41.25
CA PHE A 1145 0.23 -3.52 41.75
C PHE A 1145 -0.73 -2.38 42.12
N SER A 1146 -0.26 -1.44 42.93
CA SER A 1146 -1.00 -0.25 43.29
C SER A 1146 -0.45 0.98 42.57
N THR A 1147 -1.30 1.92 42.16
CA THR A 1147 -0.89 3.19 41.58
C THR A 1147 -1.62 4.37 42.22
N THR A 1148 -0.98 5.52 42.25
CA THR A 1148 -1.57 6.78 42.73
C THR A 1148 -1.66 7.78 41.58
N GLY A 1149 -2.81 8.44 41.44
CA GLY A 1149 -2.97 9.47 40.41
C GLY A 1149 -2.15 10.73 40.69
N ALA A 1150 -1.96 11.57 39.66
CA ALA A 1150 -1.21 12.81 39.73
C ALA A 1150 -1.55 13.64 40.99
N LYS A 1151 -0.52 14.08 41.71
CA LYS A 1151 -0.67 14.91 42.90
C LYS A 1151 -1.21 16.28 42.48
N THR A 1152 -2.45 16.61 42.87
CA THR A 1152 -2.99 17.96 42.63
C THR A 1152 -2.85 18.83 43.87
N ASP A 1153 -2.88 20.14 43.66
CA ASP A 1153 -2.76 21.10 44.75
C ASP A 1153 -3.88 20.96 45.79
N GLN A 1154 -3.49 21.03 47.07
CA GLN A 1154 -4.45 21.08 48.17
C GLN A 1154 -5.13 22.43 48.30
N ASP A 1155 -4.45 23.51 47.89
CA ASP A 1155 -4.87 24.90 48.02
C ASP A 1155 -4.93 25.59 46.66
N LEU A 1156 -6.07 26.21 46.33
CA LEU A 1156 -6.28 26.94 45.08
C LEU A 1156 -6.84 28.35 45.35
N LEU A 1157 -6.43 29.32 44.52
CA LEU A 1157 -7.04 30.64 44.45
C LEU A 1157 -8.14 30.64 43.38
N ARG A 1158 -9.39 30.89 43.80
CA ARG A 1158 -10.54 31.12 42.91
C ARG A 1158 -10.74 32.62 42.67
N LEU A 1159 -10.81 33.02 41.42
CA LEU A 1159 -11.26 34.35 40.98
C LEU A 1159 -12.57 34.18 40.22
N ASN A 1160 -13.54 35.07 40.42
CA ASN A 1160 -14.80 35.03 39.69
C ASN A 1160 -15.28 36.40 39.23
N ALA A 1161 -15.94 36.41 38.08
CA ALA A 1161 -16.63 37.56 37.51
C ALA A 1161 -18.02 37.14 37.04
N ASP A 1162 -19.03 37.84 37.53
CA ASP A 1162 -20.44 37.56 37.25
C ASP A 1162 -21.10 38.80 36.66
N LEU A 1163 -22.02 38.62 35.72
CA LEU A 1163 -22.91 39.66 35.22
C LEU A 1163 -24.36 39.16 35.30
N ASP A 1164 -25.20 39.93 35.97
CA ASP A 1164 -26.60 39.59 36.22
C ASP A 1164 -27.51 40.68 35.65
N LEU A 1165 -28.42 40.30 34.75
CA LEU A 1165 -29.39 41.18 34.12
C LEU A 1165 -30.81 40.70 34.47
N GLU A 1166 -31.54 41.54 35.19
CA GLU A 1166 -32.93 41.30 35.57
C GLU A 1166 -33.84 42.28 34.80
N ILE A 1167 -34.89 41.76 34.17
CA ILE A 1167 -35.85 42.54 33.37
C ILE A 1167 -37.20 42.52 34.09
N ASN A 1168 -37.90 43.67 34.14
CA ASN A 1168 -39.19 43.87 34.82
C ASN A 1168 -40.33 42.86 34.48
N SER A 1169 -40.13 41.98 33.51
CA SER A 1169 -41.04 40.87 33.15
C SER A 1169 -40.82 39.58 33.97
N GLY A 1170 -39.90 39.56 34.94
CA GLY A 1170 -39.56 38.36 35.72
C GLY A 1170 -38.57 37.42 35.03
N LEU A 1171 -37.84 37.94 34.03
CA LEU A 1171 -36.77 37.22 33.31
C LEU A 1171 -35.42 37.64 33.87
N HIS A 1172 -34.59 36.65 34.19
CA HIS A 1172 -33.21 36.86 34.67
C HIS A 1172 -32.22 36.16 33.74
N PHE A 1173 -31.14 36.86 33.39
CA PHE A 1173 -30.02 36.32 32.63
C PHE A 1173 -28.73 36.52 33.42
N LYS A 1174 -27.99 35.43 33.61
CA LYS A 1174 -26.71 35.46 34.32
C LYS A 1174 -25.60 34.85 33.50
N VAL A 1175 -24.46 35.54 33.44
CA VAL A 1175 -23.19 34.99 32.95
C VAL A 1175 -22.23 34.95 34.12
N LYS A 1176 -21.57 33.81 34.33
CA LYS A 1176 -20.54 33.63 35.36
C LYS A 1176 -19.29 33.03 34.74
N TYR A 1177 -18.14 33.60 35.08
CA TYR A 1177 -16.83 33.05 34.79
C TYR A 1177 -16.06 32.88 36.11
N SER A 1178 -15.56 31.67 36.36
CA SER A 1178 -14.68 31.35 37.49
C SER A 1178 -13.36 30.80 36.97
N ARG A 1179 -12.25 31.17 37.61
CA ARG A 1179 -10.92 30.62 37.34
C ARG A 1179 -10.25 30.18 38.64
N TYR A 1180 -9.74 28.96 38.67
CA TYR A 1180 -8.94 28.40 39.76
C TYR A 1180 -7.47 28.37 39.35
N ASN A 1181 -6.58 28.79 40.25
CA ASN A 1181 -5.13 28.81 40.05
C ASN A 1181 -4.43 28.12 41.23
N GLY A 1182 -3.45 27.28 40.93
CA GLY A 1182 -2.63 26.53 41.88
C GLY A 1182 -1.15 26.48 41.47
N ALA A 1183 -0.35 25.72 42.20
CA ALA A 1183 1.08 25.52 41.92
C ALA A 1183 1.33 24.49 40.80
N SER A 1184 0.53 23.42 40.77
CA SER A 1184 0.54 22.37 39.73
C SER A 1184 -0.61 22.52 38.72
N MET A 1185 -1.58 23.38 39.01
CA MET A 1185 -2.69 23.73 38.11
C MET A 1185 -2.63 25.17 37.63
N TYR A 1186 -2.33 25.37 36.35
CA TYR A 1186 -2.14 26.71 35.77
C TYR A 1186 -3.46 27.41 35.46
N ASP A 1187 -4.47 26.67 35.02
CA ASP A 1187 -5.69 27.22 34.45
C ASP A 1187 -6.83 26.21 34.58
N ASN A 1188 -7.79 26.42 35.49
CA ASN A 1188 -9.08 25.71 35.43
C ASN A 1188 -10.22 26.73 35.40
N ASN A 1189 -10.90 26.78 34.27
CA ASN A 1189 -11.85 27.81 33.89
C ASN A 1189 -13.25 27.22 33.82
N VAL A 1190 -14.23 27.93 34.37
CA VAL A 1190 -15.64 27.53 34.33
C VAL A 1190 -16.44 28.71 33.81
N LEU A 1191 -17.20 28.49 32.74
CA LEU A 1191 -18.14 29.43 32.17
C LEU A 1191 -19.57 28.90 32.33
N ALA A 1192 -20.49 29.78 32.72
CA ALA A 1192 -21.89 29.42 32.81
C ALA A 1192 -22.81 30.54 32.33
N LEU A 1193 -23.87 30.14 31.64
CA LEU A 1193 -24.99 30.97 31.22
C LEU A 1193 -26.26 30.43 31.86
N SER A 1194 -27.01 31.25 32.57
CA SER A 1194 -28.26 30.86 33.22
C SER A 1194 -29.42 31.77 32.81
N PHE A 1195 -30.60 31.18 32.68
CA PHE A 1195 -31.86 31.85 32.45
C PHE A 1195 -32.91 31.36 33.44
N ASP A 1196 -33.61 32.29 34.08
CA ASP A 1196 -34.61 31.97 35.10
C ASP A 1196 -35.96 32.62 34.78
N PHE A 1197 -37.05 31.92 35.11
CA PHE A 1197 -38.41 32.40 34.95
C PHE A 1197 -39.26 32.04 36.17
N ALA A 1198 -39.88 33.05 36.80
CA ALA A 1198 -40.82 32.89 37.91
C ALA A 1198 -42.26 33.16 37.44
N PHE A 1199 -43.21 32.32 37.85
CA PHE A 1199 -44.62 32.39 37.43
C PHE A 1199 -45.65 31.97 38.48
#